data_AF-A0A968JTC3-F1
#
_entry.id   AF-A0A968JTC3-F1
#
_cell.length_a   1.000
_cell.length_b   1.000
_cell.length_c   1.000
_cell.angle_alpha   90.00
_cell.angle_beta   90.00
_cell.angle_gamma   90.00
#
_symmetry.space_group_name_H-M   'P 1'
#
loop_
_entity.id
_entity.type
_entity.pdbx_description
1 polymer ?
#
loop_
_entity_poly.entity_id
_entity_poly.type
_entity_poly.pdbx_seq_one_letter_code
_entity_poly.pdbx_strand_id
1 'polypeptide(L)'
;MKVLILIQKKNNDSPLFLDDPSNVKSSVTFNPETNEYILSKKVGNLDYRPSSVMSFKEFREYEKEVAKRNYWVTRSKQNSGNEGNSPIGKIKMGETFDKVFGADAINIVPQGSAELIFGYNISRNDNPQLSERNRRNGAFTFKEKIQMNVAGSIGDKMELGINYDTEATFDFENKTKLQYAGKEDEIIKKIEAGNVTFPLSGSLISGSQSLFGLKTELQFGKLNVTSVFSHQRGESSVINVQGGAQVSEFEVTVDDYDANRHFFLSHFFRDNYNEWLQDLPYITSGVRIEQIEVWITNKNIDYASNNNIIAFMDLGEGYGKYNPNDPKLDELEDDELQNFQGSPDFIQPVLGFNLPASNDNNALYGQMLTSYSSIRDFDQIASTLGPLGQYNFISGVDYEKLESAKRLTEREYTVNRELGYISLNSALRNDEVLAVAFVYTYKGKTYRVGELSTDGIEYPKTLILKLLKGTSLTPKFKNWDLMMKNVYSIGAYQVSQEDFRLNVLYRNDNTGVPVNYVSEPGASPEFNNRILLKVLRMDTLDTRNEPNPDGMFDFIEGTTIYPNNGKIVFPLVEPFGSDLRRIIVGDMPNDPARQRIANKYVFEELYDSTQTKARQIAEKINSSLVVLTNRPQVLKYS
;
A
#
# COMPACT_ATOMS: atom_id res chain seq x y z
N MET A 1 15.80 -38.60 50.99
CA MET A 1 14.40 -38.71 51.41
C MET A 1 14.31 -38.23 52.87
N LYS A 2 14.14 -36.92 53.09
CA LYS A 2 13.74 -36.35 54.39
C LYS A 2 12.28 -35.96 54.21
N VAL A 3 11.38 -36.68 54.87
CA VAL A 3 9.94 -36.38 54.83
C VAL A 3 9.75 -35.04 55.53
N LEU A 4 9.65 -33.95 54.76
CA LEU A 4 9.16 -32.68 55.26
C LEU A 4 7.67 -32.87 55.58
N ILE A 5 7.37 -33.17 56.84
CA ILE A 5 6.02 -33.00 57.36
C ILE A 5 5.78 -31.50 57.38
N LEU A 6 5.11 -30.99 56.34
CA LEU A 6 4.59 -29.63 56.29
C LEU A 6 3.67 -29.42 57.49
N ILE A 7 4.19 -28.79 58.56
CA ILE A 7 3.37 -28.31 59.67
C ILE A 7 2.57 -27.13 59.13
N GLN A 8 1.41 -27.43 58.54
CA GLN A 8 0.47 -26.43 58.09
C GLN A 8 0.02 -25.57 59.28
N LYS A 9 0.18 -24.25 59.18
CA LYS A 9 -0.72 -23.32 59.83
C LYS A 9 -2.04 -23.40 59.04
N LYS A 10 -2.94 -24.30 59.47
CA LYS A 10 -4.28 -24.42 58.89
C LYS A 10 -5.13 -23.26 59.44
N ASN A 11 -5.02 -22.09 58.81
CA ASN A 11 -6.18 -21.20 58.73
C ASN A 11 -6.93 -21.62 57.46
N ASN A 12 -7.62 -22.75 57.57
CA ASN A 12 -8.39 -23.32 56.48
C ASN A 12 -9.84 -23.30 56.97
N ASP A 13 -10.55 -22.19 56.71
CA ASP A 13 -11.98 -22.00 57.02
C ASP A 13 -12.88 -22.92 56.16
N SER A 14 -12.39 -24.10 55.79
CA SER A 14 -13.14 -25.11 55.06
C SER A 14 -13.93 -25.94 56.07
N PRO A 15 -15.25 -26.09 55.93
CA PRO A 15 -16.08 -26.88 56.84
C PRO A 15 -15.73 -28.38 56.85
N LEU A 16 -14.82 -28.82 55.98
CA LEU A 16 -14.27 -30.19 55.92
C LEU A 16 -13.16 -30.45 56.95
N PHE A 17 -12.57 -29.42 57.57
CA PHE A 17 -11.51 -29.58 58.56
C PHE A 17 -11.84 -28.81 59.85
N LEU A 18 -11.61 -29.46 60.99
CA LEU A 18 -11.72 -28.80 62.30
C LEU A 18 -10.60 -27.77 62.47
N ASP A 19 -10.95 -26.61 63.02
CA ASP A 19 -9.99 -25.57 63.41
C ASP A 19 -9.04 -26.07 64.51
N ASP A 20 -7.81 -25.54 64.52
CA ASP A 20 -6.87 -25.78 65.63
C ASP A 20 -7.51 -25.20 66.93
N PRO A 21 -7.60 -25.97 68.03
CA PRO A 21 -8.22 -25.49 69.27
C PRO A 21 -7.44 -24.29 69.85
N SER A 22 -8.16 -23.38 70.52
CA SER A 22 -7.66 -22.06 70.95
C SER A 22 -6.46 -22.09 71.90
N ASN A 23 -6.17 -23.25 72.50
CA ASN A 23 -5.01 -23.49 73.35
C ASN A 23 -3.71 -23.80 72.57
N VAL A 24 -3.76 -23.96 71.24
CA VAL A 24 -2.58 -24.16 70.37
C VAL A 24 -2.11 -22.81 69.81
N LYS A 25 -0.91 -22.37 70.20
CA LYS A 25 -0.30 -21.13 69.69
C LYS A 25 0.90 -21.43 68.80
N SER A 26 0.99 -20.76 67.64
CA SER A 26 2.14 -20.84 66.74
C SER A 26 3.02 -19.60 66.88
N SER A 27 4.32 -19.78 67.11
CA SER A 27 5.32 -18.71 67.18
C SER A 27 6.50 -18.97 66.25
N VAL A 28 7.05 -17.90 65.68
CA VAL A 28 8.27 -17.94 64.87
C VAL A 28 9.36 -17.21 65.65
N THR A 29 10.51 -17.85 65.83
CA THR A 29 11.68 -17.27 66.50
C THR A 29 12.88 -17.36 65.57
N PHE A 30 13.60 -16.25 65.39
CA PHE A 30 14.81 -16.22 64.59
C PHE A 30 16.02 -16.63 65.44
N ASN A 31 16.83 -17.57 64.94
CA ASN A 31 18.10 -17.92 65.53
C ASN A 31 19.24 -17.19 64.78
N PRO A 32 19.89 -16.18 65.40
CA PRO A 32 20.94 -15.40 64.74
C PRO A 32 22.25 -16.18 64.54
N GLU A 33 22.50 -17.27 65.28
CA GLU A 33 23.74 -18.05 65.15
C GLU A 33 23.71 -19.01 63.95
N THR A 34 22.56 -19.63 63.68
CA THR A 34 22.37 -20.53 62.52
C THR A 34 21.72 -19.86 61.31
N ASN A 35 21.26 -18.60 61.46
CA ASN A 35 20.53 -17.81 60.45
C ASN A 35 19.26 -18.50 59.94
N GLU A 36 18.53 -19.14 60.87
CA GLU A 36 17.35 -19.93 60.60
C GLU A 36 16.14 -19.44 61.40
N TYR A 37 14.94 -19.68 60.85
CA TYR A 37 13.67 -19.40 61.49
C TYR A 37 13.09 -20.69 62.04
N ILE A 38 12.81 -20.69 63.35
CA ILE A 38 12.24 -21.83 64.07
C ILE A 38 10.75 -21.57 64.29
N LEU A 39 9.91 -22.35 63.60
CA LEU A 39 8.47 -22.37 63.76
C LEU A 39 8.10 -23.39 64.84
N SER A 40 7.55 -22.90 65.96
CA SER A 40 7.11 -23.71 67.10
C SER A 40 5.58 -23.65 67.26
N LYS A 41 4.95 -24.79 67.60
CA LYS A 41 3.53 -24.87 68.00
C LYS A 41 3.45 -25.37 69.43
N LYS A 42 2.93 -24.55 70.34
CA LYS A 42 2.84 -24.83 71.78
C LYS A 42 1.40 -24.96 72.26
N VAL A 43 1.16 -25.88 73.19
CA VAL A 43 -0.07 -25.95 74.01
C VAL A 43 0.32 -25.65 75.46
N GLY A 44 -0.04 -24.47 75.95
CA GLY A 44 0.52 -23.95 77.20
C GLY A 44 2.05 -23.83 77.11
N ASN A 45 2.77 -24.57 77.96
CA ASN A 45 4.24 -24.63 77.97
C ASN A 45 4.82 -25.85 77.24
N LEU A 46 3.97 -26.73 76.70
CA LEU A 46 4.40 -27.98 76.07
C LEU A 46 4.44 -27.83 74.54
N ASP A 47 5.54 -28.23 73.93
CA ASP A 47 5.67 -28.28 72.47
C ASP A 47 4.75 -29.38 71.92
N TYR A 48 3.68 -28.97 71.26
CA TYR A 48 2.65 -29.87 70.74
C TYR A 48 3.18 -30.73 69.57
N ARG A 49 4.15 -30.22 68.81
CA ARG A 49 4.83 -30.91 67.71
C ARG A 49 6.30 -30.46 67.62
N PRO A 50 7.18 -31.27 67.01
CA PRO A 50 8.56 -30.87 66.76
C PRO A 50 8.62 -29.55 66.00
N SER A 51 9.51 -28.65 66.41
CA SER A 51 9.72 -27.37 65.75
C SER A 51 10.27 -27.57 64.34
N SER A 52 9.74 -26.82 63.38
CA SER A 52 10.25 -26.82 62.00
C SER A 52 11.27 -25.69 61.86
N VAL A 53 12.42 -26.00 61.27
CA VAL A 53 13.48 -25.02 61.01
C VAL A 53 13.47 -24.70 59.51
N MET A 54 13.57 -23.42 59.16
CA MET A 54 13.61 -22.94 57.79
C MET A 54 14.78 -21.99 57.61
N SER A 55 15.49 -22.07 56.49
CA SER A 55 16.43 -21.02 56.09
C SER A 55 15.69 -19.72 55.77
N PHE A 56 16.40 -18.58 55.75
CA PHE A 56 15.81 -17.29 55.35
C PHE A 56 15.06 -17.35 53.99
N LYS A 57 15.63 -18.05 53.00
CA LYS A 57 15.01 -18.19 51.67
C LYS A 57 13.71 -19.00 51.73
N GLU A 58 13.68 -20.08 52.50
CA GLU A 58 12.49 -20.91 52.68
C GLU A 58 11.41 -20.19 53.48
N PHE A 59 11.79 -19.46 54.52
CA PHE A 59 10.85 -18.65 55.31
C PHE A 59 10.20 -17.55 54.46
N ARG A 60 10.96 -16.88 53.59
CA ARG A 60 10.42 -15.86 52.66
C ARG A 60 9.40 -16.45 51.68
N GLU A 61 9.66 -17.64 51.14
CA GLU A 61 8.72 -18.30 50.23
C GLU A 61 7.46 -18.78 50.98
N TYR A 62 7.63 -19.27 52.22
CA TYR A 62 6.52 -19.63 53.10
C TYR A 62 5.59 -18.44 53.40
N GLU A 63 6.14 -17.29 53.81
CA GLU A 63 5.37 -16.06 54.06
C GLU A 63 4.62 -15.59 52.81
N LYS A 64 5.27 -15.65 51.64
CA LYS A 64 4.64 -15.31 50.36
C LYS A 64 3.43 -16.20 50.04
N GLU A 65 3.55 -17.51 50.25
CA GLU A 65 2.44 -18.45 50.03
C GLU A 65 1.30 -18.24 51.04
N VAL A 66 1.61 -17.93 52.31
CA VAL A 66 0.61 -17.59 53.33
C VAL A 66 -0.14 -16.31 52.94
N ALA A 67 0.58 -15.25 52.52
CA ALA A 67 -0.03 -14.00 52.10
C ALA A 67 -0.94 -14.19 50.87
N LYS A 68 -0.48 -14.96 49.88
CA LYS A 68 -1.28 -15.30 48.69
C LYS A 68 -2.57 -16.03 49.07
N ARG A 69 -2.51 -16.99 49.99
CA ARG A 69 -3.69 -17.72 50.46
C ARG A 69 -4.67 -16.81 51.20
N ASN A 70 -4.18 -15.99 52.12
CA ASN A 70 -5.02 -15.05 52.87
C ASN A 70 -5.72 -14.04 51.96
N TYR A 71 -5.03 -13.57 50.92
CA TYR A 71 -5.61 -12.72 49.88
C TYR A 71 -6.80 -13.41 49.18
N TRP A 72 -6.65 -14.65 48.71
CA TRP A 72 -7.74 -15.40 48.05
C TRP A 72 -8.91 -15.70 48.98
N VAL A 73 -8.66 -16.04 50.26
CA VAL A 73 -9.72 -16.23 51.26
C VAL A 73 -10.49 -14.93 51.48
N THR A 74 -9.80 -13.80 51.63
CA THR A 74 -10.44 -12.48 51.82
C THR A 74 -11.25 -12.08 50.59
N ARG A 75 -10.71 -12.31 49.39
CA ARG A 75 -11.39 -12.04 48.12
C ARG A 75 -12.63 -12.92 47.93
N SER A 76 -12.56 -14.19 48.32
CA SER A 76 -13.71 -15.10 48.28
C SER A 76 -14.82 -14.68 49.25
N LYS A 77 -14.49 -14.22 50.46
CA LYS A 77 -15.46 -13.69 51.43
C LYS A 77 -16.11 -12.39 50.94
N GLN A 78 -15.38 -11.54 50.21
CA GLN A 78 -15.93 -10.33 49.60
C GLN A 78 -16.89 -10.63 48.44
N ASN A 79 -16.67 -11.69 47.67
CA ASN A 79 -17.57 -12.11 46.59
C ASN A 79 -18.82 -12.84 47.09
N SER A 80 -18.87 -13.32 48.33
CA SER A 80 -19.94 -14.19 48.85
C SER A 80 -21.01 -13.46 49.69
N GLY A 81 -20.93 -12.13 49.81
CA GLY A 81 -21.72 -11.39 50.81
C GLY A 81 -22.47 -10.14 50.34
N ASN A 82 -22.57 -9.87 49.03
CA ASN A 82 -23.25 -8.67 48.52
C ASN A 82 -24.09 -8.97 47.27
N GLU A 83 -24.99 -9.96 47.36
CA GLU A 83 -26.13 -10.04 46.46
C GLU A 83 -27.28 -9.26 47.10
N GLY A 84 -27.60 -8.06 46.57
CA GLY A 84 -28.93 -7.46 46.80
C GLY A 84 -29.07 -5.94 46.94
N ASN A 85 -28.01 -5.13 46.94
CA ASN A 85 -28.18 -3.67 46.94
C ASN A 85 -27.64 -3.06 45.64
N SER A 86 -28.56 -2.58 44.79
CA SER A 86 -28.23 -1.63 43.73
C SER A 86 -27.39 -0.47 44.32
N PRO A 87 -26.30 -0.03 43.67
CA PRO A 87 -25.42 1.03 44.20
C PRO A 87 -26.13 2.38 44.35
N ILE A 88 -27.31 2.52 43.76
CA ILE A 88 -28.11 3.74 43.78
C ILE A 88 -29.26 3.53 44.77
N GLY A 89 -29.04 3.93 46.02
CA GLY A 89 -30.12 4.04 46.99
C GLY A 89 -31.19 5.02 46.50
N LYS A 90 -32.46 4.77 46.84
CA LYS A 90 -33.57 5.68 46.51
C LYS A 90 -33.31 7.04 47.19
N ILE A 91 -32.88 8.03 46.41
CA ILE A 91 -32.65 9.41 46.86
C ILE A 91 -34.02 10.04 47.07
N LYS A 92 -34.35 10.45 48.31
CA LYS A 92 -35.55 11.24 48.60
C LYS A 92 -35.21 12.73 48.48
N MET A 93 -35.97 13.47 47.67
CA MET A 93 -35.74 14.89 47.36
C MET A 93 -36.70 15.79 48.17
N GLY A 94 -36.35 17.07 48.29
CA GLY A 94 -37.11 18.09 49.04
C GLY A 94 -38.18 18.81 48.20
N GLU A 95 -39.01 19.61 48.87
CA GLU A 95 -40.26 20.24 48.36
C GLU A 95 -40.13 21.15 47.10
N THR A 96 -38.91 21.44 46.62
CA THR A 96 -38.67 22.20 45.38
C THR A 96 -38.53 21.33 44.13
N PHE A 97 -38.48 20.01 44.26
CA PHE A 97 -38.26 19.06 43.16
C PHE A 97 -39.45 18.96 42.20
N ASP A 98 -40.68 18.93 42.73
CA ASP A 98 -41.92 18.83 41.96
C ASP A 98 -42.13 19.99 40.97
N LYS A 99 -41.65 21.20 41.28
CA LYS A 99 -41.84 22.37 40.42
C LYS A 99 -41.04 22.31 39.11
N VAL A 100 -39.92 21.57 39.09
CA VAL A 100 -39.01 21.50 37.95
C VAL A 100 -39.15 20.17 37.19
N PHE A 101 -39.40 19.07 37.90
CA PHE A 101 -39.41 17.71 37.33
C PHE A 101 -40.78 17.02 37.33
N GLY A 102 -41.81 17.68 37.87
CA GLY A 102 -43.23 17.34 37.79
C GLY A 102 -43.70 16.08 38.55
N ALA A 103 -42.82 15.12 38.86
CA ALA A 103 -43.10 14.02 39.77
C ALA A 103 -41.84 13.58 40.56
N ASP A 104 -42.07 13.07 41.78
CA ASP A 104 -41.03 12.73 42.77
C ASP A 104 -40.40 11.34 42.57
N ALA A 105 -40.23 10.89 41.31
CA ALA A 105 -39.74 9.56 40.99
C ALA A 105 -38.48 9.60 40.10
N ILE A 106 -37.36 9.12 40.63
CA ILE A 106 -36.12 8.90 39.87
C ILE A 106 -36.00 7.40 39.61
N ASN A 107 -35.99 7.00 38.34
CA ASN A 107 -35.77 5.63 37.92
C ASN A 107 -34.57 5.59 36.97
N ILE A 108 -33.43 5.08 37.43
CA ILE A 108 -32.23 4.93 36.63
C ILE A 108 -31.86 3.45 36.63
N VAL A 109 -31.83 2.84 35.45
CA VAL A 109 -31.53 1.41 35.26
C VAL A 109 -30.24 1.29 34.45
N PRO A 110 -29.08 1.13 35.11
CA PRO A 110 -27.85 0.77 34.42
C PRO A 110 -27.88 -0.71 34.06
N GLN A 111 -27.51 -1.04 32.82
CA GLN A 111 -27.38 -2.38 32.28
C GLN A 111 -26.01 -2.54 31.61
N GLY A 112 -25.43 -3.72 31.68
CA GLY A 112 -24.14 -4.03 31.06
C GLY A 112 -23.11 -4.59 32.05
N SER A 113 -21.84 -4.48 31.70
CA SER A 113 -20.71 -5.02 32.46
C SER A 113 -19.54 -4.04 32.48
N ALA A 114 -18.81 -4.03 33.58
CA ALA A 114 -17.52 -3.36 33.68
C ALA A 114 -16.48 -4.38 34.15
N GLU A 115 -15.45 -4.61 33.34
CA GLU A 115 -14.33 -5.48 33.64
C GLU A 115 -13.05 -4.64 33.75
N LEU A 116 -12.30 -4.85 34.83
CA LEU A 116 -10.99 -4.24 35.05
C LEU A 116 -9.94 -5.35 35.05
N ILE A 117 -9.03 -5.31 34.08
CA ILE A 117 -7.96 -6.30 33.92
C ILE A 117 -6.67 -5.69 34.43
N PHE A 118 -6.14 -6.29 35.50
CA PHE A 118 -4.84 -5.96 36.06
C PHE A 118 -3.87 -7.12 35.78
N GLY A 119 -2.75 -6.83 35.13
CA GLY A 119 -1.73 -7.81 34.81
C GLY A 119 -0.32 -7.25 34.96
N TYR A 120 0.67 -8.13 35.10
CA TYR A 120 2.07 -7.73 35.08
C TYR A 120 2.82 -8.65 34.11
N ASN A 121 3.23 -8.11 32.98
CA ASN A 121 3.90 -8.85 31.92
C ASN A 121 5.41 -8.69 32.06
N ILE A 122 6.11 -9.80 32.22
CA ILE A 122 7.57 -9.83 32.24
C ILE A 122 8.03 -10.53 30.96
N SER A 123 8.73 -9.80 30.10
CA SER A 123 9.38 -10.35 28.92
C SER A 123 10.88 -10.38 29.14
N ARG A 124 11.50 -11.49 28.71
CA ARG A 124 12.95 -11.64 28.70
C ARG A 124 13.39 -11.96 27.28
N ASN A 125 14.32 -11.16 26.76
CA ASN A 125 14.95 -11.35 25.47
C ASN A 125 16.45 -11.58 25.70
N ASP A 126 16.94 -12.78 25.38
CA ASP A 126 18.35 -13.14 25.56
C ASP A 126 19.25 -12.67 24.39
N ASN A 127 18.76 -11.79 23.52
CA ASN A 127 19.57 -11.18 22.45
C ASN A 127 20.80 -10.47 23.06
N PRO A 128 22.02 -10.91 22.73
CA PRO A 128 23.24 -10.36 23.30
C PRO A 128 23.50 -8.90 22.88
N GLN A 129 22.91 -8.45 21.77
CA GLN A 129 22.99 -7.07 21.28
C GLN A 129 22.23 -6.08 22.18
N LEU A 130 21.28 -6.57 22.99
CA LEU A 130 20.62 -5.77 24.01
C LEU A 130 21.50 -5.71 25.27
N SER A 131 21.56 -4.53 25.90
CA SER A 131 22.19 -4.39 27.22
C SER A 131 21.48 -5.27 28.24
N GLU A 132 22.21 -5.80 29.24
CA GLU A 132 21.63 -6.73 30.22
C GLU A 132 20.41 -6.16 30.96
N ARG A 133 20.38 -4.84 31.18
CA ARG A 133 19.21 -4.14 31.74
C ARG A 133 17.99 -4.18 30.82
N ASN A 134 18.19 -4.09 29.51
CA ASN A 134 17.11 -4.09 28.51
C ASN A 134 16.69 -5.50 28.08
N ARG A 135 17.44 -6.54 28.47
CA ARG A 135 17.07 -7.95 28.24
C ARG A 135 15.89 -8.41 29.07
N ARG A 136 15.54 -7.73 30.16
CA ARG A 136 14.37 -8.05 30.98
C ARG A 136 13.52 -6.80 31.15
N ASN A 137 12.36 -6.76 30.51
CA ASN A 137 11.39 -5.69 30.64
C ASN A 137 10.14 -6.19 31.38
N GLY A 138 9.61 -5.37 32.29
CA GLY A 138 8.40 -5.65 33.05
C GLY A 138 7.42 -4.50 32.89
N ALA A 139 6.20 -4.77 32.42
CA ALA A 139 5.16 -3.78 32.20
C ALA A 139 3.90 -4.15 32.99
N PHE A 140 3.42 -3.21 33.81
CA PHE A 140 2.09 -3.29 34.39
C PHE A 140 1.05 -3.02 33.31
N THR A 141 0.08 -3.91 33.18
CA THR A 141 -1.03 -3.82 32.24
C THR A 141 -2.29 -3.50 33.02
N PHE A 142 -2.89 -2.36 32.71
CA PHE A 142 -4.22 -1.97 33.16
C PHE A 142 -5.10 -1.82 31.92
N LYS A 143 -6.19 -2.59 31.85
CA LYS A 143 -7.21 -2.44 30.81
C LYS A 143 -8.57 -2.32 31.46
N GLU A 144 -9.34 -1.36 30.99
CA GLU A 144 -10.72 -1.14 31.39
C GLU A 144 -11.62 -1.52 30.21
N LYS A 145 -12.61 -2.37 30.48
CA LYS A 145 -13.61 -2.82 29.53
C LYS A 145 -14.98 -2.50 30.11
N ILE A 146 -15.49 -1.30 29.83
CA ILE A 146 -16.84 -0.90 30.22
C ILE A 146 -17.74 -1.07 29.01
N GLN A 147 -18.82 -1.81 29.19
CA GLN A 147 -19.98 -1.86 28.31
C GLN A 147 -21.20 -1.51 29.15
N MET A 148 -21.70 -0.30 29.00
CA MET A 148 -22.73 0.23 29.88
C MET A 148 -23.81 0.94 29.06
N ASN A 149 -25.05 0.50 29.25
CA ASN A 149 -26.25 1.17 28.78
C ASN A 149 -27.06 1.64 30.00
N VAL A 150 -27.21 2.95 30.15
CA VAL A 150 -28.00 3.56 31.23
C VAL A 150 -29.21 4.22 30.60
N ALA A 151 -30.39 3.73 30.94
CA ALA A 151 -31.64 4.39 30.66
C ALA A 151 -32.26 4.85 31.98
N GLY A 152 -32.76 6.08 32.01
CA GLY A 152 -33.45 6.57 33.19
C GLY A 152 -34.42 7.69 32.92
N SER A 153 -35.44 7.79 33.77
CA SER A 153 -36.40 8.89 33.81
C SER A 153 -36.33 9.59 35.16
N ILE A 154 -36.34 10.90 35.15
CA ILE A 154 -36.38 11.77 36.34
C ILE A 154 -37.69 12.54 36.28
N GLY A 155 -38.64 12.14 37.13
CA GLY A 155 -40.02 12.63 37.11
C GLY A 155 -40.76 12.28 35.81
N ASP A 156 -41.60 13.20 35.34
CA ASP A 156 -42.33 13.08 34.07
C ASP A 156 -41.69 13.89 32.92
N LYS A 157 -40.64 14.67 33.20
CA LYS A 157 -40.07 15.64 32.25
C LYS A 157 -38.65 15.35 31.79
N MET A 158 -37.88 14.50 32.45
CA MET A 158 -36.48 14.28 32.10
C MET A 158 -36.17 12.82 31.77
N GLU A 159 -35.45 12.61 30.68
CA GLU A 159 -34.98 11.31 30.20
C GLU A 159 -33.46 11.35 30.00
N LEU A 160 -32.79 10.30 30.48
CA LEU A 160 -31.36 10.09 30.35
C LEU A 160 -31.12 8.79 29.57
N GLY A 161 -30.33 8.87 28.51
CA GLY A 161 -29.83 7.72 27.77
C GLY A 161 -28.31 7.83 27.61
N ILE A 162 -27.55 6.93 28.24
CA ILE A 162 -26.10 6.83 28.07
C ILE A 162 -25.79 5.44 27.52
N ASN A 163 -25.08 5.37 26.41
CA ASN A 163 -24.47 4.16 25.89
C ASN A 163 -22.97 4.38 25.81
N TYR A 164 -22.20 3.56 26.52
CA TYR A 164 -20.76 3.70 26.63
C TYR A 164 -20.09 2.33 26.52
N ASP A 165 -19.30 2.15 25.46
CA ASP A 165 -18.46 1.00 25.20
C ASP A 165 -17.01 1.48 24.98
N THR A 166 -16.10 1.03 25.84
CA THR A 166 -14.66 1.32 25.72
C THR A 166 -13.98 0.54 24.60
N GLU A 167 -14.61 -0.52 24.08
CA GLU A 167 -14.14 -1.32 22.96
C GLU A 167 -14.84 -0.96 21.63
N ALA A 168 -15.64 0.11 21.60
CA ALA A 168 -16.28 0.62 20.38
C ALA A 168 -15.24 0.94 19.29
N THR A 169 -15.49 0.49 18.06
CA THR A 169 -14.62 0.81 16.92
C THR A 169 -14.82 2.25 16.43
N PHE A 170 -16.03 2.78 16.62
CA PHE A 170 -16.39 4.13 16.18
C PHE A 170 -16.94 4.98 17.34
N ASP A 171 -16.46 6.22 17.44
CA ASP A 171 -16.86 7.16 18.49
C ASP A 171 -18.37 7.49 18.51
N PHE A 172 -19.09 7.31 17.39
CA PHE A 172 -20.53 7.55 17.32
C PHE A 172 -21.38 6.49 18.03
N GLU A 173 -20.79 5.34 18.37
CA GLU A 173 -21.46 4.28 19.15
C GLU A 173 -21.63 4.68 20.61
N ASN A 174 -20.70 5.50 21.10
CA ASN A 174 -20.74 6.14 22.41
C ASN A 174 -21.69 7.35 22.38
N LYS A 175 -22.88 7.14 22.91
CA LYS A 175 -23.98 8.12 22.87
C LYS A 175 -24.36 8.55 24.26
N THR A 176 -24.38 9.85 24.48
CA THR A 176 -24.93 10.45 25.70
C THR A 176 -26.03 11.39 25.29
N LYS A 177 -27.26 11.15 25.74
CA LYS A 177 -28.41 12.00 25.47
C LYS A 177 -29.15 12.30 26.76
N LEU A 178 -29.26 13.58 27.08
CA LEU A 178 -30.12 14.09 28.13
C LEU A 178 -31.26 14.86 27.47
N GLN A 179 -32.49 14.54 27.80
CA GLN A 179 -33.67 15.14 27.20
C GLN A 179 -34.60 15.66 28.29
N TYR A 180 -35.07 16.89 28.13
CA TYR A 180 -36.18 17.48 28.86
C TYR A 180 -37.37 17.62 27.91
N ALA A 181 -38.56 17.21 28.35
CA ALA A 181 -39.83 17.38 27.64
C ALA A 181 -40.78 18.23 28.49
N GLY A 182 -41.21 19.37 27.93
CA GLY A 182 -42.22 20.23 28.56
C GLY A 182 -43.65 19.72 28.32
N LYS A 183 -44.59 20.16 29.15
CA LYS A 183 -46.02 19.82 29.01
C LYS A 183 -46.66 20.51 27.79
N GLU A 184 -47.88 20.11 27.44
CA GLU A 184 -48.60 20.64 26.27
C GLU A 184 -48.78 22.16 26.29
N ASP A 185 -48.89 22.77 27.47
CA ASP A 185 -49.08 24.22 27.63
C ASP A 185 -47.76 25.01 27.77
N GLU A 186 -46.60 24.33 27.78
CA GLU A 186 -45.29 24.98 27.96
C GLU A 186 -44.71 25.48 26.63
N ILE A 187 -44.09 26.67 26.64
CA ILE A 187 -43.38 27.23 25.47
C ILE A 187 -42.18 26.36 25.11
N ILE A 188 -41.45 25.87 26.11
CA ILE A 188 -40.32 24.95 25.93
C ILE A 188 -40.89 23.55 25.71
N LYS A 189 -40.76 23.03 24.49
CA LYS A 189 -41.20 21.68 24.15
C LYS A 189 -40.13 20.64 24.42
N LYS A 190 -38.90 20.93 24.03
CA LYS A 190 -37.79 20.00 24.21
C LYS A 190 -36.46 20.72 24.44
N ILE A 191 -35.65 20.18 25.33
CA ILE A 191 -34.22 20.52 25.44
C ILE A 191 -33.45 19.22 25.39
N GLU A 192 -32.57 19.05 24.42
CA GLU A 192 -31.69 17.88 24.29
C GLU A 192 -30.24 18.32 24.46
N ALA A 193 -29.44 17.58 25.22
CA ALA A 193 -28.02 17.81 25.40
C ALA A 193 -27.22 16.52 25.16
N GLY A 194 -26.06 16.64 24.52
CA GLY A 194 -25.23 15.51 24.10
C GLY A 194 -25.46 15.16 22.63
N ASN A 195 -25.67 13.89 22.29
CA ASN A 195 -25.94 13.44 20.93
C ASN A 195 -27.34 13.87 20.48
N VAL A 196 -27.41 14.79 19.53
CA VAL A 196 -28.65 15.36 19.00
C VAL A 196 -28.73 15.15 17.48
N THR A 197 -29.96 15.10 16.99
CA THR A 197 -30.28 14.98 15.55
C THR A 197 -31.11 16.18 15.12
N PHE A 198 -30.78 16.76 13.98
CA PHE A 198 -31.51 17.90 13.43
C PHE A 198 -31.82 17.69 11.94
N PRO A 199 -32.73 16.75 11.59
CA PRO A 199 -33.21 16.62 10.22
C PRO A 199 -33.94 17.89 9.77
N LEU A 200 -33.62 18.37 8.56
CA LEU A 200 -34.37 19.40 7.88
C LEU A 200 -35.13 18.76 6.71
N SER A 201 -36.36 19.20 6.47
CA SER A 201 -37.22 18.66 5.40
C SER A 201 -36.95 19.26 4.02
N GLY A 202 -36.04 20.23 3.91
CA GLY A 202 -35.69 20.89 2.65
C GLY A 202 -34.61 20.13 1.87
N SER A 203 -34.62 20.24 0.54
CA SER A 203 -33.61 19.64 -0.33
C SER A 203 -32.34 20.50 -0.50
N LEU A 204 -32.44 21.82 -0.31
CA LEU A 204 -31.28 22.73 -0.46
C LEU A 204 -30.33 22.72 0.75
N ILE A 205 -30.85 22.51 1.96
CA ILE A 205 -30.08 22.49 3.20
C ILE A 205 -30.41 21.19 3.91
N SER A 206 -29.49 20.23 3.84
CA SER A 206 -29.61 18.97 4.57
C SER A 206 -29.22 19.16 6.03
N GLY A 207 -30.13 18.81 6.94
CA GLY A 207 -29.84 18.77 8.37
C GLY A 207 -28.86 17.65 8.75
N SER A 208 -28.15 17.80 9.87
CA SER A 208 -27.17 16.80 10.34
C SER A 208 -27.77 15.81 11.33
N GLN A 209 -27.33 14.55 11.26
CA GLN A 209 -27.82 13.43 12.07
C GLN A 209 -26.84 13.00 13.18
N SER A 210 -25.63 13.57 13.22
CA SER A 210 -24.60 13.18 14.19
C SER A 210 -23.92 14.42 14.77
N LEU A 211 -24.63 15.06 15.70
CA LEU A 211 -24.20 16.29 16.36
C LEU A 211 -23.99 16.02 17.86
N PHE A 212 -22.95 16.60 18.45
CA PHE A 212 -22.79 16.64 19.90
C PHE A 212 -22.94 18.09 20.38
N GLY A 213 -24.00 18.38 21.13
CA GLY A 213 -24.30 19.75 21.55
C GLY A 213 -25.63 19.91 22.29
N LEU A 214 -26.18 21.11 22.21
CA LEU A 214 -27.44 21.50 22.81
C LEU A 214 -28.46 21.78 21.71
N LYS A 215 -29.66 21.19 21.81
CA LYS A 215 -30.80 21.45 20.95
C LYS A 215 -31.99 21.90 21.78
N THR A 216 -32.68 22.95 21.34
CA THR A 216 -33.88 23.48 22.00
C THR A 216 -35.02 23.61 21.00
N GLU A 217 -36.21 23.15 21.38
CA GLU A 217 -37.46 23.26 20.62
C GLU A 217 -38.44 24.13 21.40
N LEU A 218 -38.84 25.27 20.82
CA LEU A 218 -39.79 26.22 21.38
C LEU A 218 -41.02 26.32 20.48
N GLN A 219 -42.21 26.41 21.07
CA GLN A 219 -43.46 26.57 20.34
C GLN A 219 -44.24 27.78 20.85
N PHE A 220 -44.49 28.74 19.95
CA PHE A 220 -45.30 29.94 20.19
C PHE A 220 -46.57 29.86 19.34
N GLY A 221 -47.62 29.25 19.90
CA GLY A 221 -48.85 28.97 19.16
C GLY A 221 -48.59 28.02 17.98
N LYS A 222 -48.62 28.55 16.75
CA LYS A 222 -48.34 27.80 15.50
C LYS A 222 -46.88 27.90 15.03
N LEU A 223 -46.07 28.77 15.64
CA LEU A 223 -44.66 28.95 15.27
C LEU A 223 -43.78 27.99 16.08
N ASN A 224 -43.07 27.09 15.38
CA ASN A 224 -42.05 26.23 15.98
C ASN A 224 -40.65 26.80 15.69
N VAL A 225 -39.88 27.05 16.73
CA VAL A 225 -38.49 27.52 16.64
C VAL A 225 -37.60 26.43 17.22
N THR A 226 -36.75 25.84 16.38
CA THR A 226 -35.73 24.88 16.83
C THR A 226 -34.36 25.50 16.69
N SER A 227 -33.55 25.46 17.74
CA SER A 227 -32.17 25.97 17.73
C SER A 227 -31.21 24.86 18.13
N VAL A 228 -30.07 24.77 17.43
CA VAL A 228 -29.04 23.76 17.70
C VAL A 228 -27.68 24.44 17.76
N PHE A 229 -26.96 24.24 18.86
CA PHE A 229 -25.58 24.65 19.04
C PHE A 229 -24.74 23.40 19.30
N SER A 230 -23.95 22.98 18.32
CA SER A 230 -23.30 21.68 18.37
C SER A 230 -21.99 21.63 17.60
N HIS A 231 -21.12 20.70 18.01
CA HIS A 231 -19.99 20.26 17.21
C HIS A 231 -20.42 19.08 16.33
N GLN A 232 -20.24 19.20 15.02
CA GLN A 232 -20.50 18.12 14.07
C GLN A 232 -19.38 17.08 14.14
N ARG A 233 -19.74 15.81 14.37
CA ARG A 233 -18.78 14.70 14.48
C ARG A 233 -18.82 13.74 13.29
N GLY A 234 -19.61 14.03 12.25
CA GLY A 234 -19.73 13.21 11.05
C GLY A 234 -19.35 13.97 9.78
N GLU A 235 -18.71 13.27 8.85
CA GLU A 235 -18.39 13.74 7.50
C GLU A 235 -19.43 13.18 6.51
N SER A 236 -19.93 14.02 5.60
CA SER A 236 -20.85 13.59 4.55
C SER A 236 -20.06 13.20 3.32
N SER A 237 -20.11 11.93 2.93
CA SER A 237 -19.62 11.46 1.64
C SER A 237 -20.80 11.26 0.68
N VAL A 238 -20.69 11.79 -0.54
CA VAL A 238 -21.69 11.61 -1.60
C VAL A 238 -21.13 10.61 -2.60
N ILE A 239 -21.82 9.49 -2.78
CA ILE A 239 -21.48 8.48 -3.78
C ILE A 239 -22.50 8.60 -4.91
N ASN A 240 -22.03 8.88 -6.12
CA ASN A 240 -22.88 8.86 -7.31
C ASN A 240 -22.94 7.43 -7.85
N VAL A 241 -24.10 6.80 -7.72
CA VAL A 241 -24.38 5.48 -8.29
C VAL A 241 -25.28 5.68 -9.50
N GLN A 242 -24.82 5.27 -10.68
CA GLN A 242 -25.60 5.28 -11.92
C GLN A 242 -25.69 3.84 -12.44
N GLY A 243 -26.91 3.38 -12.77
CA GLY A 243 -27.11 2.04 -13.36
C GLY A 243 -26.74 0.85 -12.47
N GLY A 244 -26.46 1.03 -11.18
CA GLY A 244 -26.03 -0.04 -10.25
C GLY A 244 -24.52 -0.22 -10.13
N ALA A 245 -23.71 0.57 -10.85
CA ALA A 245 -22.26 0.62 -10.71
C ALA A 245 -21.81 1.94 -10.05
N GLN A 246 -20.70 1.88 -9.31
CA GLN A 246 -20.05 3.07 -8.77
C GLN A 246 -19.23 3.73 -9.89
N VAL A 247 -19.61 4.96 -10.25
CA VAL A 247 -18.83 5.78 -11.18
C VAL A 247 -17.85 6.63 -10.37
N SER A 248 -16.56 6.45 -10.59
CA SER A 248 -15.51 7.29 -10.01
C SER A 248 -14.87 8.15 -11.10
N GLU A 249 -14.72 9.44 -10.83
CA GLU A 249 -13.81 10.27 -11.60
C GLU A 249 -12.37 9.90 -11.23
N PHE A 250 -11.47 9.98 -12.21
CA PHE A 250 -10.03 9.87 -12.03
C PHE A 250 -9.36 11.03 -12.75
N GLU A 251 -8.14 11.36 -12.34
CA GLU A 251 -7.29 12.36 -12.98
C GLU A 251 -5.85 11.89 -12.81
N VAL A 252 -5.12 11.79 -13.92
CA VAL A 252 -3.71 11.38 -13.95
C VAL A 252 -2.92 12.42 -14.74
N THR A 253 -1.76 12.79 -14.20
CA THR A 253 -0.83 13.74 -14.81
C THR A 253 0.19 12.99 -15.68
N VAL A 254 0.78 13.65 -16.68
CA VAL A 254 1.75 13.00 -17.60
C VAL A 254 3.00 12.49 -16.88
N ASP A 255 3.38 13.11 -15.77
CA ASP A 255 4.56 12.73 -15.00
C ASP A 255 4.34 11.51 -14.09
N ASP A 256 3.08 11.10 -13.89
CA ASP A 256 2.70 9.98 -13.02
C ASP A 256 2.53 8.66 -13.79
N TYR A 257 3.49 8.35 -14.67
CA TYR A 257 3.59 7.04 -15.29
C TYR A 257 3.99 5.96 -14.26
N ASP A 258 3.60 4.71 -14.53
CA ASP A 258 3.80 3.58 -13.62
C ASP A 258 5.25 3.04 -13.68
N ALA A 259 6.15 3.74 -12.99
CA ALA A 259 7.59 3.49 -13.02
C ALA A 259 8.00 2.12 -12.44
N ASN A 260 9.13 1.59 -12.92
CA ASN A 260 9.79 0.37 -12.42
C ASN A 260 8.93 -0.92 -12.45
N ARG A 261 7.95 -1.00 -13.35
CA ARG A 261 7.08 -2.19 -13.52
C ARG A 261 7.07 -2.76 -14.92
N HIS A 262 7.12 -1.90 -15.92
CA HIS A 262 6.89 -2.25 -17.31
C HIS A 262 8.19 -2.16 -18.10
N PHE A 263 8.60 -3.25 -18.74
CA PHE A 263 9.89 -3.32 -19.44
C PHE A 263 9.76 -4.06 -20.77
N PHE A 264 10.24 -3.43 -21.85
CA PHE A 264 10.53 -4.13 -23.10
C PHE A 264 11.61 -5.17 -22.89
N LEU A 265 11.52 -6.30 -23.61
CA LEU A 265 12.50 -7.38 -23.48
C LEU A 265 13.85 -7.06 -24.15
N SER A 266 13.86 -6.13 -25.10
CA SER A 266 15.02 -5.69 -25.88
C SER A 266 14.63 -4.44 -26.68
N HIS A 267 15.62 -3.68 -27.15
CA HIS A 267 15.36 -2.52 -28.00
C HIS A 267 14.68 -2.90 -29.32
N PHE A 268 14.89 -4.12 -29.85
CA PHE A 268 14.14 -4.59 -31.02
C PHE A 268 12.62 -4.48 -30.83
N PHE A 269 12.10 -4.84 -29.65
CA PHE A 269 10.66 -4.75 -29.38
C PHE A 269 10.22 -3.29 -29.21
N ARG A 270 11.02 -2.49 -28.50
CA ARG A 270 10.77 -1.06 -28.31
C ARG A 270 10.70 -0.30 -29.65
N ASP A 271 11.71 -0.47 -30.50
CA ASP A 271 11.89 0.31 -31.73
C ASP A 271 10.83 -0.04 -32.81
N ASN A 272 10.18 -1.19 -32.69
CA ASN A 272 9.08 -1.59 -33.56
C ASN A 272 7.68 -1.37 -32.96
N TYR A 273 7.58 -1.05 -31.66
CA TYR A 273 6.30 -0.96 -30.93
C TYR A 273 5.26 -0.05 -31.62
N ASN A 274 5.67 1.15 -32.02
CA ASN A 274 4.78 2.14 -32.65
C ASN A 274 4.27 1.72 -34.04
N GLU A 275 5.07 0.94 -34.78
CA GLU A 275 4.70 0.43 -36.11
C GLU A 275 3.76 -0.77 -35.99
N TRP A 276 4.02 -1.63 -35.00
CA TRP A 276 3.18 -2.80 -34.74
C TRP A 276 1.77 -2.47 -34.25
N LEU A 277 1.60 -1.26 -33.71
CA LEU A 277 0.32 -0.74 -33.21
C LEU A 277 -0.30 0.33 -34.11
N GLN A 278 0.17 0.47 -35.35
CA GLN A 278 -0.36 1.48 -36.27
C GLN A 278 -1.81 1.20 -36.69
N ASP A 279 -2.16 -0.06 -36.89
CA ASP A 279 -3.45 -0.50 -37.44
C ASP A 279 -4.28 -1.26 -36.38
N LEU A 280 -4.56 -0.60 -35.25
CA LEU A 280 -5.47 -1.15 -34.23
C LEU A 280 -6.82 -1.55 -34.88
N PRO A 281 -7.49 -2.61 -34.38
CA PRO A 281 -7.11 -3.45 -33.23
C PRO A 281 -6.10 -4.57 -33.57
N TYR A 282 -5.59 -4.65 -34.80
CA TYR A 282 -4.71 -5.73 -35.23
C TYR A 282 -3.23 -5.41 -34.96
N ILE A 283 -2.55 -6.30 -34.25
CA ILE A 283 -1.12 -6.15 -33.94
C ILE A 283 -0.29 -6.78 -35.09
N THR A 284 0.47 -5.96 -35.81
CA THR A 284 1.19 -6.39 -37.04
C THR A 284 2.57 -7.02 -36.77
N SER A 285 2.93 -7.25 -35.50
CA SER A 285 4.29 -7.63 -35.11
C SER A 285 4.81 -8.92 -35.73
N GLY A 286 3.96 -9.94 -35.86
CA GLY A 286 4.39 -11.29 -36.26
C GLY A 286 5.39 -11.93 -35.28
N VAL A 287 5.49 -11.38 -34.06
CA VAL A 287 6.28 -11.89 -32.93
C VAL A 287 5.40 -12.80 -32.08
N ARG A 288 5.99 -13.89 -31.58
CA ARG A 288 5.39 -14.68 -30.49
C ARG A 288 6.44 -15.10 -29.49
N ILE A 289 6.37 -14.57 -28.27
CA ILE A 289 7.19 -15.05 -27.15
C ILE A 289 6.70 -16.45 -26.76
N GLU A 290 7.54 -17.47 -26.95
CA GLU A 290 7.22 -18.86 -26.65
C GLU A 290 7.51 -19.16 -25.18
N GLN A 291 8.73 -18.81 -24.74
CA GLN A 291 9.23 -19.06 -23.38
C GLN A 291 9.91 -17.81 -22.85
N ILE A 292 9.73 -17.54 -21.56
CA ILE A 292 10.39 -16.45 -20.86
C ILE A 292 10.59 -16.84 -19.39
N GLU A 293 11.78 -16.54 -18.87
CA GLU A 293 12.08 -16.57 -17.45
C GLU A 293 12.50 -15.17 -16.99
N VAL A 294 11.89 -14.71 -15.91
CA VAL A 294 12.18 -13.40 -15.30
C VAL A 294 12.83 -13.64 -13.94
N TRP A 295 13.95 -12.96 -13.69
CA TRP A 295 14.77 -13.14 -12.49
C TRP A 295 14.98 -11.80 -11.79
N ILE A 296 14.86 -11.80 -10.47
CA ILE A 296 15.05 -10.62 -9.62
C ILE A 296 16.00 -10.90 -8.44
N THR A 297 16.50 -9.83 -7.82
CA THR A 297 17.25 -9.93 -6.56
C THR A 297 16.43 -10.61 -5.47
N ASN A 298 16.98 -11.64 -4.83
CA ASN A 298 16.32 -12.34 -3.72
C ASN A 298 16.65 -11.69 -2.37
N LYS A 299 15.68 -11.01 -1.76
CA LYS A 299 15.85 -10.31 -0.47
C LYS A 299 15.47 -11.15 0.75
N ASN A 300 14.62 -12.15 0.59
CA ASN A 300 14.02 -12.90 1.71
C ASN A 300 14.56 -14.31 1.86
N ILE A 301 15.73 -14.61 1.25
CA ILE A 301 16.37 -15.94 1.24
C ILE A 301 15.33 -17.06 1.09
N ASP A 302 14.40 -16.87 0.16
CA ASP A 302 13.49 -17.93 -0.25
C ASP A 302 14.31 -18.89 -1.11
N TYR A 303 14.41 -20.16 -0.73
CA TYR A 303 15.26 -21.15 -1.42
C TYR A 303 14.53 -21.85 -2.59
N ALA A 304 13.26 -21.51 -2.86
CA ALA A 304 12.51 -22.14 -3.92
C ALA A 304 12.94 -21.60 -5.31
N SER A 305 13.59 -22.46 -6.12
CA SER A 305 13.96 -22.20 -7.52
C SER A 305 14.91 -21.01 -7.77
N ASN A 306 15.95 -20.88 -6.95
CA ASN A 306 17.00 -19.88 -7.17
C ASN A 306 18.13 -20.40 -8.04
N ASN A 307 18.80 -19.49 -8.73
CA ASN A 307 20.05 -19.74 -9.44
C ASN A 307 21.01 -18.57 -9.30
N ASN A 308 22.30 -18.87 -9.49
CA ASN A 308 23.28 -17.82 -9.73
C ASN A 308 23.10 -17.30 -11.15
N ILE A 309 23.09 -15.99 -11.33
CA ILE A 309 22.91 -15.36 -12.64
C ILE A 309 23.95 -14.28 -12.86
N ILE A 310 24.31 -14.09 -14.13
CA ILE A 310 24.99 -12.91 -14.64
C ILE A 310 24.14 -12.32 -15.75
N ALA A 311 23.76 -11.07 -15.59
CA ALA A 311 22.88 -10.37 -16.49
C ALA A 311 23.65 -9.27 -17.22
N PHE A 312 23.63 -9.29 -18.54
CA PHE A 312 24.35 -8.35 -19.39
C PHE A 312 23.39 -7.39 -20.10
N MET A 313 23.73 -6.10 -20.13
CA MET A 313 22.93 -5.07 -20.79
C MET A 313 22.80 -5.34 -22.29
N ASP A 314 23.95 -5.57 -22.92
CA ASP A 314 24.08 -5.63 -24.37
C ASP A 314 23.79 -7.02 -24.94
N LEU A 315 23.39 -7.99 -24.11
CA LEU A 315 23.08 -9.33 -24.61
C LEU A 315 21.93 -9.26 -25.63
N GLY A 316 22.27 -9.72 -26.84
CA GLY A 316 21.38 -9.76 -27.99
C GLY A 316 21.03 -8.42 -28.62
N GLU A 317 21.70 -7.34 -28.22
CA GLU A 317 21.55 -6.01 -28.82
C GLU A 317 22.52 -5.79 -29.99
N GLY A 318 22.15 -4.86 -30.87
CA GLY A 318 22.94 -4.43 -32.02
C GLY A 318 22.66 -2.96 -32.33
N TYR A 319 22.67 -2.59 -33.61
CA TYR A 319 22.28 -1.24 -34.01
C TYR A 319 20.75 -1.10 -34.03
N GLY A 320 20.26 0.05 -33.57
CA GLY A 320 18.85 0.41 -33.53
C GLY A 320 18.26 0.71 -34.90
N LYS A 321 17.01 1.19 -34.90
CA LYS A 321 16.29 1.50 -36.13
C LYS A 321 16.83 2.78 -36.78
N TYR A 322 17.34 2.66 -38.00
CA TYR A 322 17.66 3.82 -38.83
C TYR A 322 16.38 4.50 -39.31
N ASN A 323 16.24 5.79 -39.04
CA ASN A 323 15.14 6.60 -39.52
C ASN A 323 15.66 7.84 -40.26
N PRO A 324 15.61 7.89 -41.61
CA PRO A 324 16.16 9.00 -42.39
C PRO A 324 15.41 10.33 -42.19
N ASN A 325 14.22 10.31 -41.59
CA ASN A 325 13.41 11.50 -41.32
C ASN A 325 13.50 11.95 -39.86
N ASP A 326 14.41 11.37 -39.07
CA ASP A 326 14.65 11.86 -37.72
C ASP A 326 15.25 13.28 -37.80
N PRO A 327 14.62 14.31 -37.22
CA PRO A 327 15.17 15.66 -37.24
C PRO A 327 16.53 15.78 -36.52
N LYS A 328 16.91 14.77 -35.72
CA LYS A 328 18.25 14.69 -35.13
C LYS A 328 19.30 14.09 -36.08
N LEU A 329 18.93 13.58 -37.27
CA LEU A 329 19.83 12.83 -38.16
C LEU A 329 21.13 13.56 -38.50
N ASP A 330 21.10 14.88 -38.65
CA ASP A 330 22.28 15.70 -38.94
C ASP A 330 23.20 15.89 -37.72
N GLU A 331 22.73 15.55 -36.51
CA GLU A 331 23.44 15.60 -35.22
C GLU A 331 23.74 14.21 -34.64
N LEU A 332 23.17 13.12 -35.19
CA LEU A 332 23.41 11.76 -34.70
C LEU A 332 24.87 11.35 -34.97
N GLU A 333 25.68 11.34 -33.91
CA GLU A 333 26.94 10.59 -33.92
C GLU A 333 26.62 9.09 -34.04
N ASP A 334 27.57 8.28 -34.54
CA ASP A 334 27.41 6.82 -34.68
C ASP A 334 26.93 6.13 -33.37
N ASP A 335 27.11 6.78 -32.21
CA ASP A 335 26.68 6.34 -30.87
C ASP A 335 25.16 6.46 -30.59
N GLU A 336 24.42 7.31 -31.30
CA GLU A 336 22.97 7.44 -31.08
C GLU A 336 22.16 6.29 -31.73
N LEU A 337 22.71 5.65 -32.77
CA LEU A 337 22.11 4.47 -33.41
C LEU A 337 22.52 3.14 -32.74
N GLN A 338 23.29 3.18 -31.66
CA GLN A 338 23.72 1.99 -30.92
C GLN A 338 22.72 1.67 -29.80
N ASN A 339 22.18 0.45 -29.79
CA ASN A 339 21.36 -0.07 -28.69
C ASN A 339 22.21 -0.85 -27.66
N PHE A 340 23.53 -0.66 -27.68
CA PHE A 340 24.48 -1.28 -26.76
C PHE A 340 25.37 -0.21 -26.10
N GLN A 341 25.92 -0.53 -24.94
CA GLN A 341 26.71 0.37 -24.09
C GLN A 341 28.22 0.12 -24.18
N GLY A 342 28.64 -1.13 -24.30
CA GLY A 342 30.05 -1.49 -24.27
C GLY A 342 30.77 -1.25 -25.59
N SER A 343 32.10 -1.31 -25.55
CA SER A 343 32.95 -1.01 -26.70
C SER A 343 32.67 -1.92 -27.91
N PRO A 344 32.50 -1.37 -29.13
CA PRO A 344 32.37 -2.15 -30.36
C PRO A 344 33.53 -3.13 -30.62
N ASP A 345 34.74 -2.81 -30.16
CA ASP A 345 35.92 -3.67 -30.33
C ASP A 345 35.79 -5.00 -29.55
N PHE A 346 35.05 -4.97 -28.44
CA PHE A 346 34.82 -6.13 -27.59
C PHE A 346 33.50 -6.83 -27.93
N ILE A 347 32.41 -6.07 -27.97
CA ILE A 347 31.07 -6.60 -28.17
C ILE A 347 30.87 -7.07 -29.61
N GLN A 348 31.53 -6.44 -30.58
CA GLN A 348 31.50 -6.82 -31.99
C GLN A 348 30.05 -7.02 -32.51
N PRO A 349 29.22 -5.96 -32.47
CA PRO A 349 27.85 -6.04 -32.95
C PRO A 349 27.81 -6.39 -34.44
N VAL A 350 26.83 -7.19 -34.83
CA VAL A 350 26.57 -7.49 -36.24
C VAL A 350 26.11 -6.24 -36.96
N LEU A 351 26.67 -5.96 -38.13
CA LEU A 351 26.25 -4.83 -38.97
C LEU A 351 24.83 -5.05 -39.50
N GLY A 352 23.94 -4.12 -39.17
CA GLY A 352 22.54 -4.12 -39.60
C GLY A 352 21.65 -3.39 -38.60
N PHE A 353 20.65 -2.66 -39.10
CA PHE A 353 19.75 -1.87 -38.27
C PHE A 353 18.54 -2.70 -37.81
N ASN A 354 18.18 -2.55 -36.54
CA ASN A 354 16.99 -3.13 -35.90
C ASN A 354 16.83 -4.64 -36.17
N LEU A 355 17.94 -5.38 -36.06
CA LEU A 355 17.93 -6.83 -36.22
C LEU A 355 17.12 -7.49 -35.08
N PRO A 356 16.41 -8.60 -35.35
CA PRO A 356 15.71 -9.34 -34.28
C PRO A 356 16.68 -9.77 -33.19
N ALA A 357 16.37 -9.43 -31.93
CA ALA A 357 17.18 -9.75 -30.76
C ALA A 357 17.57 -11.23 -30.69
N SER A 358 18.87 -11.53 -30.68
CA SER A 358 19.41 -12.89 -30.64
C SER A 358 20.77 -12.90 -29.96
N ASN A 359 21.11 -13.99 -29.27
CA ASN A 359 22.47 -14.21 -28.74
C ASN A 359 23.58 -14.01 -29.78
N ASP A 360 23.27 -14.17 -31.07
CA ASP A 360 24.20 -14.03 -32.19
C ASP A 360 24.28 -12.60 -32.78
N ASN A 361 23.53 -11.64 -32.25
CA ASN A 361 23.57 -10.25 -32.74
C ASN A 361 24.87 -9.53 -32.35
N ASN A 362 25.63 -10.10 -31.43
CA ASN A 362 26.96 -9.65 -31.07
C ASN A 362 27.80 -10.83 -30.53
N ALA A 363 29.09 -10.60 -30.31
CA ALA A 363 30.01 -11.64 -29.86
C ALA A 363 29.93 -11.93 -28.36
N LEU A 364 29.17 -11.15 -27.57
CA LEU A 364 29.19 -11.21 -26.11
C LEU A 364 28.83 -12.61 -25.59
N TYR A 365 27.73 -13.19 -26.07
CA TYR A 365 27.30 -14.53 -25.65
C TYR A 365 28.38 -15.59 -25.98
N GLY A 366 28.87 -15.59 -27.23
CA GLY A 366 29.89 -16.54 -27.68
C GLY A 366 31.22 -16.43 -26.92
N GLN A 367 31.66 -15.21 -26.57
CA GLN A 367 32.86 -14.98 -25.77
C GLN A 367 32.69 -15.48 -24.33
N MET A 368 31.49 -15.30 -23.74
CA MET A 368 31.17 -15.82 -22.41
C MET A 368 31.14 -17.36 -22.36
N LEU A 369 30.86 -18.02 -23.49
CA LEU A 369 30.94 -19.48 -23.61
C LEU A 369 32.36 -20.01 -23.84
N THR A 370 33.27 -19.17 -24.34
CA THR A 370 34.61 -19.58 -24.77
C THR A 370 35.69 -18.94 -23.90
N SER A 371 36.17 -17.75 -24.29
CA SER A 371 37.27 -17.02 -23.66
C SER A 371 37.03 -16.69 -22.19
N TYR A 372 35.77 -16.47 -21.79
CA TYR A 372 35.38 -16.09 -20.42
C TYR A 372 34.50 -17.15 -19.74
N SER A 373 34.61 -18.42 -20.15
CA SER A 373 33.79 -19.53 -19.61
C SER A 373 33.89 -19.73 -18.10
N SER A 374 34.93 -19.21 -17.44
CA SER A 374 35.07 -19.23 -15.98
C SER A 374 33.94 -18.49 -15.23
N ILE A 375 33.17 -17.61 -15.88
CA ILE A 375 32.00 -16.95 -15.26
C ILE A 375 30.91 -17.95 -14.80
N ARG A 376 30.95 -19.19 -15.31
CA ARG A 376 30.08 -20.27 -14.84
C ARG A 376 30.25 -20.56 -13.37
N ASP A 377 31.43 -20.30 -12.81
CA ASP A 377 31.65 -20.26 -11.38
C ASP A 377 31.43 -18.82 -10.89
N PHE A 378 30.44 -18.63 -10.02
CA PHE A 378 30.03 -17.31 -9.52
C PHE A 378 31.19 -16.54 -8.86
N ASP A 379 32.06 -17.25 -8.15
CA ASP A 379 33.20 -16.66 -7.43
C ASP A 379 34.29 -16.17 -8.39
N GLN A 380 34.37 -16.75 -9.59
CA GLN A 380 35.36 -16.40 -10.62
C GLN A 380 34.91 -15.26 -11.55
N ILE A 381 33.66 -14.79 -11.46
CA ILE A 381 33.14 -13.73 -12.34
C ILE A 381 34.02 -12.47 -12.26
N ALA A 382 34.38 -12.04 -11.05
CA ALA A 382 35.09 -10.78 -10.85
C ALA A 382 36.53 -10.84 -11.40
N SER A 383 37.24 -11.96 -11.22
CA SER A 383 38.59 -12.15 -11.75
C SER A 383 38.59 -12.34 -13.27
N THR A 384 37.53 -12.96 -13.81
CA THR A 384 37.40 -13.25 -15.25
C THR A 384 37.05 -12.01 -16.06
N LEU A 385 36.10 -11.19 -15.58
CA LEU A 385 35.62 -10.01 -16.30
C LEU A 385 36.34 -8.72 -15.90
N GLY A 386 37.01 -8.67 -14.75
CA GLY A 386 37.77 -7.50 -14.30
C GLY A 386 38.75 -6.95 -15.35
N PRO A 387 39.54 -7.78 -16.06
CA PRO A 387 40.43 -7.31 -17.13
C PRO A 387 39.73 -6.64 -18.32
N LEU A 388 38.43 -6.90 -18.53
CA LEU A 388 37.64 -6.26 -19.59
C LEU A 388 37.36 -4.77 -19.34
N GLY A 389 37.72 -4.24 -18.18
CA GLY A 389 37.71 -2.81 -17.92
C GLY A 389 38.53 -1.99 -18.94
N GLN A 390 39.49 -2.60 -19.64
CA GLN A 390 40.20 -1.94 -20.75
C GLN A 390 39.30 -1.61 -21.95
N TYR A 391 38.16 -2.30 -22.09
CA TYR A 391 37.11 -2.05 -23.07
C TYR A 391 35.92 -1.28 -22.47
N ASN A 392 36.13 -0.67 -21.30
CA ASN A 392 35.08 -0.01 -20.50
C ASN A 392 33.93 -0.94 -20.09
N PHE A 393 34.18 -2.25 -20.02
CA PHE A 393 33.17 -3.24 -19.59
C PHE A 393 33.20 -3.41 -18.07
N ILE A 394 32.26 -2.78 -17.37
CA ILE A 394 32.32 -2.53 -15.93
C ILE A 394 31.11 -3.17 -15.21
N SER A 395 31.36 -3.77 -14.04
CA SER A 395 30.30 -4.29 -13.17
C SER A 395 29.40 -3.16 -12.64
N GLY A 396 28.09 -3.37 -12.65
CA GLY A 396 27.09 -2.36 -12.26
C GLY A 396 26.72 -1.37 -13.38
N VAL A 397 27.41 -1.45 -14.52
CA VAL A 397 27.08 -0.72 -15.75
C VAL A 397 26.71 -1.75 -16.82
N ASP A 398 27.68 -2.46 -17.38
CA ASP A 398 27.47 -3.39 -18.49
C ASP A 398 26.89 -4.74 -18.05
N TYR A 399 27.18 -5.15 -16.81
CA TYR A 399 26.67 -6.39 -16.25
C TYR A 399 26.42 -6.32 -14.75
N GLU A 400 25.48 -7.13 -14.29
CA GLU A 400 25.18 -7.36 -12.88
C GLU A 400 25.27 -8.85 -12.58
N LYS A 401 25.87 -9.20 -11.44
CA LYS A 401 25.89 -10.58 -10.96
C LYS A 401 25.01 -10.70 -9.72
N LEU A 402 24.18 -11.74 -9.67
CA LEU A 402 23.35 -12.03 -8.51
C LEU A 402 23.56 -13.46 -8.07
N GLU A 403 23.90 -13.61 -6.79
CA GLU A 403 23.91 -14.91 -6.13
C GLU A 403 22.48 -15.26 -5.72
N SER A 404 22.06 -16.50 -5.97
CA SER A 404 20.74 -16.99 -5.52
C SER A 404 19.57 -16.10 -5.94
N ALA A 405 19.57 -15.60 -7.19
CA ALA A 405 18.50 -14.79 -7.74
C ALA A 405 17.17 -15.57 -7.76
N LYS A 406 16.07 -14.87 -7.48
CA LYS A 406 14.73 -15.44 -7.45
C LYS A 406 14.13 -15.45 -8.85
N ARG A 407 13.72 -16.61 -9.34
CA ARG A 407 12.87 -16.70 -10.53
C ARG A 407 11.44 -16.29 -10.18
N LEU A 408 10.88 -15.34 -10.92
CA LEU A 408 9.47 -14.99 -10.81
C LEU A 408 8.59 -16.06 -11.44
N THR A 409 7.47 -16.31 -10.80
CA THR A 409 6.40 -17.16 -11.32
C THR A 409 5.48 -16.37 -12.25
N GLU A 410 4.71 -17.05 -13.10
CA GLU A 410 3.72 -16.43 -13.99
C GLU A 410 2.60 -15.66 -13.25
N ARG A 411 2.51 -15.80 -11.91
CA ARG A 411 1.58 -15.03 -11.08
C ARG A 411 2.15 -13.70 -10.59
N GLU A 412 3.44 -13.48 -10.77
CA GLU A 412 4.15 -12.29 -10.29
C GLU A 412 4.38 -11.25 -11.41
N TYR A 413 4.21 -11.66 -12.67
CA TYR A 413 4.31 -10.80 -13.83
C TYR A 413 3.37 -11.26 -14.95
N THR A 414 3.02 -10.35 -15.85
CA THR A 414 2.35 -10.65 -17.11
C THR A 414 3.30 -10.39 -18.28
N VAL A 415 3.12 -11.10 -19.38
CA VAL A 415 3.91 -10.92 -20.61
C VAL A 415 2.98 -10.62 -21.78
N ASN A 416 3.27 -9.53 -22.50
CA ASN A 416 2.65 -9.33 -23.81
C ASN A 416 3.48 -10.08 -24.86
N ARG A 417 2.95 -11.22 -25.31
CA ARG A 417 3.68 -12.15 -26.19
C ARG A 417 3.80 -11.67 -27.63
N GLU A 418 3.01 -10.68 -28.04
CA GLU A 418 3.00 -10.16 -29.41
C GLU A 418 3.86 -8.89 -29.52
N LEU A 419 3.98 -8.10 -28.45
CA LEU A 419 4.73 -6.84 -28.44
C LEU A 419 6.07 -6.94 -27.70
N GLY A 420 6.32 -8.03 -26.95
CA GLY A 420 7.61 -8.30 -26.34
C GLY A 420 7.96 -7.37 -25.17
N TYR A 421 7.05 -7.25 -24.21
CA TYR A 421 7.29 -6.59 -22.93
C TYR A 421 6.69 -7.37 -21.75
N ILE A 422 7.19 -7.09 -20.55
CA ILE A 422 6.67 -7.64 -19.29
C ILE A 422 6.14 -6.52 -18.39
N SER A 423 5.16 -6.88 -17.56
CA SER A 423 4.60 -6.01 -16.54
C SER A 423 4.63 -6.74 -15.20
N LEU A 424 5.32 -6.18 -14.21
CA LEU A 424 5.43 -6.75 -12.87
C LEU A 424 4.24 -6.34 -12.00
N ASN A 425 3.74 -7.28 -11.19
CA ASN A 425 2.64 -7.01 -10.26
C ASN A 425 3.05 -6.08 -9.10
N SER A 426 4.36 -5.99 -8.84
CA SER A 426 4.96 -5.11 -7.84
C SER A 426 6.05 -4.27 -8.50
N ALA A 427 6.12 -2.97 -8.16
CA ALA A 427 7.19 -2.10 -8.63
C ALA A 427 8.51 -2.54 -8.00
N LEU A 428 9.56 -2.61 -8.82
CA LEU A 428 10.89 -2.89 -8.34
C LEU A 428 11.42 -1.70 -7.54
N ARG A 429 12.18 -2.01 -6.49
CA ARG A 429 12.95 -1.01 -5.77
C ARG A 429 14.15 -0.56 -6.59
N ASN A 430 14.68 0.62 -6.28
CA ASN A 430 15.82 1.18 -7.00
C ASN A 430 17.05 0.26 -6.96
N ASP A 431 17.26 -0.45 -5.85
CA ASP A 431 18.38 -1.38 -5.63
C ASP A 431 18.15 -2.80 -6.19
N GLU A 432 17.00 -3.08 -6.80
CA GLU A 432 16.70 -4.41 -7.36
C GLU A 432 17.14 -4.53 -8.81
N VAL A 433 17.74 -5.68 -9.14
CA VAL A 433 18.12 -6.06 -10.49
C VAL A 433 16.99 -6.87 -11.12
N LEU A 434 16.70 -6.63 -12.40
CA LEU A 434 15.77 -7.37 -13.23
C LEU A 434 16.50 -7.93 -14.45
N ALA A 435 16.43 -9.25 -14.62
CA ALA A 435 17.03 -9.94 -15.74
C ALA A 435 16.04 -10.92 -16.38
N VAL A 436 16.22 -11.19 -17.67
CA VAL A 436 15.35 -12.08 -18.44
C VAL A 436 16.15 -13.00 -19.37
N ALA A 437 15.60 -14.18 -19.62
CA ALA A 437 15.94 -14.99 -20.79
C ALA A 437 14.65 -15.39 -21.49
N PHE A 438 14.67 -15.39 -22.82
CA PHE A 438 13.46 -15.68 -23.60
C PHE A 438 13.78 -16.29 -24.95
N VAL A 439 12.80 -17.03 -25.46
CA VAL A 439 12.78 -17.64 -26.79
C VAL A 439 11.50 -17.19 -27.47
N TYR A 440 11.63 -16.72 -28.70
CA TYR A 440 10.51 -16.20 -29.47
C TYR A 440 10.61 -16.55 -30.94
N THR A 441 9.47 -16.55 -31.62
CA THR A 441 9.39 -16.73 -33.06
C THR A 441 9.08 -15.38 -33.71
N TYR A 442 9.79 -15.05 -34.79
CA TYR A 442 9.52 -13.88 -35.61
C TYR A 442 9.63 -14.26 -37.09
N LYS A 443 8.56 -14.00 -37.86
CA LYS A 443 8.49 -14.33 -39.30
C LYS A 443 8.89 -15.79 -39.62
N GLY A 444 8.51 -16.74 -38.76
CA GLY A 444 8.76 -18.17 -38.94
C GLY A 444 10.16 -18.65 -38.52
N LYS A 445 11.04 -17.77 -38.01
CA LYS A 445 12.35 -18.14 -37.45
C LYS A 445 12.34 -17.99 -35.93
N THR A 446 12.95 -18.93 -35.23
CA THR A 446 13.13 -18.87 -33.77
C THR A 446 14.40 -18.12 -33.43
N TYR A 447 14.29 -17.25 -32.43
CA TYR A 447 15.35 -16.43 -31.87
C TYR A 447 15.41 -16.62 -30.36
N ARG A 448 16.59 -16.44 -29.79
CA ARG A 448 16.84 -16.71 -28.38
C ARG A 448 17.80 -15.68 -27.80
N VAL A 449 17.48 -15.20 -26.60
CA VAL A 449 18.32 -14.28 -25.84
C VAL A 449 18.48 -14.83 -24.42
N GLY A 450 19.73 -15.02 -23.99
CA GLY A 450 20.09 -15.62 -22.72
C GLY A 450 19.90 -17.13 -22.64
N GLU A 451 19.86 -17.61 -21.40
CA GLU A 451 19.77 -19.02 -21.04
C GLU A 451 18.62 -19.27 -20.07
N LEU A 452 17.78 -20.24 -20.41
CA LEU A 452 16.72 -20.72 -19.54
C LEU A 452 17.30 -21.71 -18.54
N SER A 453 16.70 -21.80 -17.36
CA SER A 453 17.06 -22.79 -16.34
C SER A 453 16.92 -24.24 -16.81
N THR A 454 16.21 -24.48 -17.91
CA THR A 454 15.96 -25.81 -18.50
C THR A 454 17.01 -26.23 -19.54
N ASP A 455 18.01 -25.39 -19.83
CA ASP A 455 19.05 -25.67 -20.83
C ASP A 455 20.18 -26.60 -20.34
N GLY A 456 20.00 -27.29 -19.21
CA GLY A 456 20.98 -28.23 -18.66
C GLY A 456 22.14 -27.58 -17.89
N ILE A 457 22.01 -26.31 -17.51
CA ILE A 457 22.95 -25.60 -16.62
C ILE A 457 22.43 -25.72 -15.19
N GLU A 458 23.01 -26.64 -14.42
CA GLU A 458 22.57 -26.93 -13.06
C GLU A 458 23.28 -26.04 -12.01
N TYR A 459 22.53 -25.63 -10.99
CA TYR A 459 23.04 -24.94 -9.80
C TYR A 459 24.22 -25.73 -9.18
N PRO A 460 25.34 -25.09 -8.78
CA PRO A 460 25.53 -23.65 -8.57
C PRO A 460 26.08 -22.87 -9.77
N LYS A 461 26.05 -23.43 -10.99
CA LYS A 461 26.57 -22.73 -12.17
C LYS A 461 25.76 -21.47 -12.49
N THR A 462 26.46 -20.44 -12.93
CA THR A 462 25.87 -19.15 -13.30
C THR A 462 25.18 -19.21 -14.67
N LEU A 463 23.91 -18.78 -14.75
CA LEU A 463 23.17 -18.57 -16.00
C LEU A 463 23.49 -17.21 -16.62
N ILE A 464 23.56 -17.15 -17.95
CA ILE A 464 23.76 -15.90 -18.70
C ILE A 464 22.40 -15.33 -19.13
N LEU A 465 22.06 -14.13 -18.68
CA LEU A 465 20.77 -13.49 -18.92
C LEU A 465 20.95 -12.09 -19.52
N LYS A 466 19.86 -11.53 -20.03
CA LYS A 466 19.78 -10.12 -20.44
C LYS A 466 19.37 -9.25 -19.25
N LEU A 467 20.05 -8.13 -19.06
CA LEU A 467 19.75 -7.14 -18.02
C LEU A 467 18.72 -6.13 -18.54
N LEU A 468 17.55 -6.05 -17.88
CA LEU A 468 16.54 -5.02 -18.16
C LEU A 468 16.65 -3.83 -17.21
N LYS A 469 17.02 -4.07 -15.95
CA LYS A 469 17.27 -3.03 -14.94
C LYS A 469 18.42 -3.47 -14.03
N GLY A 470 19.44 -2.63 -13.89
CA GLY A 470 20.53 -2.81 -12.91
C GLY A 470 20.26 -2.11 -11.57
N THR A 471 21.24 -2.15 -10.67
CA THR A 471 21.21 -1.38 -9.40
C THR A 471 21.32 0.12 -9.63
N SER A 472 21.94 0.53 -10.74
CA SER A 472 21.99 1.91 -11.22
C SER A 472 21.15 2.04 -12.49
N LEU A 473 19.97 2.67 -12.38
CA LEU A 473 19.09 2.94 -13.52
C LEU A 473 19.13 4.45 -13.80
N THR A 474 19.87 4.84 -14.84
CA THR A 474 20.07 6.24 -15.23
C THR A 474 19.85 6.41 -16.73
N PRO A 475 19.30 7.56 -17.19
CA PRO A 475 19.14 7.85 -18.63
C PRO A 475 20.42 7.81 -19.46
N LYS A 476 21.60 7.77 -18.83
CA LYS A 476 22.87 7.60 -19.53
C LYS A 476 23.08 6.18 -20.06
N PHE A 477 22.38 5.19 -19.52
CA PHE A 477 22.55 3.78 -19.88
C PHE A 477 21.42 3.34 -20.81
N LYS A 478 21.75 2.52 -21.81
CA LYS A 478 20.80 2.09 -22.85
C LYS A 478 19.60 1.31 -22.30
N ASN A 479 19.78 0.56 -21.20
CA ASN A 479 18.66 -0.14 -20.54
C ASN A 479 17.60 0.79 -19.92
N TRP A 480 17.87 2.10 -19.77
CA TRP A 480 16.86 3.07 -19.34
C TRP A 480 15.67 3.13 -20.30
N ASP A 481 15.93 2.97 -21.59
CA ASP A 481 14.93 3.05 -22.64
C ASP A 481 14.05 1.80 -22.70
N LEU A 482 14.51 0.68 -22.14
CA LEU A 482 13.73 -0.54 -21.99
C LEU A 482 12.61 -0.38 -20.97
N MET A 483 12.74 0.53 -19.99
CA MET A 483 11.64 0.86 -19.08
C MET A 483 10.55 1.65 -19.82
N MET A 484 9.35 1.08 -19.88
CA MET A 484 8.19 1.70 -20.49
C MET A 484 7.68 2.87 -19.64
N LYS A 485 7.50 4.03 -20.28
CA LYS A 485 7.04 5.28 -19.64
C LYS A 485 5.73 5.77 -20.27
N ASN A 486 4.99 4.85 -20.88
CA ASN A 486 3.75 5.06 -21.62
C ASN A 486 2.57 4.29 -20.99
N VAL A 487 2.72 3.83 -19.74
CA VAL A 487 1.71 3.10 -18.97
C VAL A 487 1.30 3.93 -17.76
N TYR A 488 0.00 4.14 -17.59
CA TYR A 488 -0.57 5.01 -16.55
C TYR A 488 -1.60 4.28 -15.72
N SER A 489 -1.52 4.46 -14.40
CA SER A 489 -2.43 3.84 -13.44
C SER A 489 -3.59 4.77 -13.10
N ILE A 490 -4.82 4.31 -13.31
CA ILE A 490 -6.02 5.11 -12.96
C ILE A 490 -6.56 4.80 -11.55
N GLY A 491 -5.88 3.92 -10.81
CA GLY A 491 -6.24 3.59 -9.42
C GLY A 491 -7.53 2.78 -9.28
N ALA A 492 -8.05 2.24 -10.38
CA ALA A 492 -9.26 1.43 -10.43
C ALA A 492 -8.93 -0.05 -10.71
N TYR A 493 -9.83 -0.93 -10.32
CA TYR A 493 -9.75 -2.37 -10.61
C TYR A 493 -11.03 -2.80 -11.31
N GLN A 494 -10.94 -3.82 -12.17
CA GLN A 494 -12.08 -4.38 -12.90
C GLN A 494 -12.89 -3.31 -13.64
N VAL A 495 -12.17 -2.48 -14.41
CA VAL A 495 -12.75 -1.37 -15.17
C VAL A 495 -13.67 -1.95 -16.25
N SER A 496 -14.96 -1.58 -16.19
CA SER A 496 -15.91 -1.92 -17.25
C SER A 496 -15.64 -1.05 -18.48
N GLN A 497 -15.79 -1.61 -19.67
CA GLN A 497 -15.81 -0.84 -20.92
C GLN A 497 -17.04 0.07 -21.00
N GLU A 498 -18.17 -0.40 -20.47
CA GLU A 498 -19.41 0.38 -20.39
C GLU A 498 -19.20 1.62 -19.52
N ASP A 499 -19.61 2.78 -20.02
CA ASP A 499 -19.45 4.09 -19.37
C ASP A 499 -18.00 4.49 -19.02
N PHE A 500 -16.99 3.77 -19.52
CA PHE A 500 -15.62 4.25 -19.47
C PHE A 500 -15.45 5.41 -20.44
N ARG A 501 -15.00 6.55 -19.92
CA ARG A 501 -14.58 7.69 -20.74
C ARG A 501 -13.20 8.13 -20.30
N LEU A 502 -12.35 8.30 -21.29
CA LEU A 502 -10.99 8.80 -21.15
C LEU A 502 -10.82 9.92 -22.16
N ASN A 503 -10.32 11.05 -21.68
CA ASN A 503 -9.93 12.18 -22.51
C ASN A 503 -8.48 12.51 -22.24
N VAL A 504 -7.77 13.05 -23.21
CA VAL A 504 -6.48 13.69 -22.95
C VAL A 504 -6.69 15.18 -23.15
N LEU A 505 -6.43 15.97 -22.11
CA LEU A 505 -6.64 17.41 -22.12
C LEU A 505 -5.30 18.14 -22.03
N TYR A 506 -5.22 19.32 -22.64
CA TYR A 506 -4.10 20.24 -22.56
C TYR A 506 -4.55 21.49 -21.80
N ARG A 507 -3.81 21.88 -20.77
CA ARG A 507 -4.11 23.09 -19.99
C ARG A 507 -3.24 24.24 -20.49
N ASN A 508 -3.86 25.23 -21.12
CA ASN A 508 -3.17 26.42 -21.60
C ASN A 508 -2.99 27.42 -20.45
N ASP A 509 -1.76 27.79 -20.13
CA ASP A 509 -1.42 28.73 -19.05
C ASP A 509 -2.13 30.09 -19.17
N ASN A 510 -2.44 30.54 -20.39
CA ASN A 510 -3.09 31.84 -20.62
C ASN A 510 -4.58 31.84 -20.28
N THR A 511 -5.25 30.69 -20.39
CA THR A 511 -6.72 30.59 -20.19
C THR A 511 -7.08 29.79 -18.94
N GLY A 512 -6.19 28.92 -18.47
CA GLY A 512 -6.42 28.02 -17.34
C GLY A 512 -7.45 26.91 -17.61
N VAL A 513 -8.11 26.91 -18.77
CA VAL A 513 -9.16 25.95 -19.13
C VAL A 513 -8.52 24.75 -19.85
N PRO A 514 -8.77 23.51 -19.39
CA PRO A 514 -8.32 22.32 -20.09
C PRO A 514 -9.14 22.12 -21.38
N VAL A 515 -8.44 21.91 -22.49
CA VAL A 515 -9.03 21.68 -23.83
C VAL A 515 -8.57 20.34 -24.39
N ASN A 516 -9.41 19.65 -25.16
CA ASN A 516 -9.08 18.34 -25.74
C ASN A 516 -8.43 18.41 -27.14
N TYR A 517 -8.06 19.60 -27.61
CA TYR A 517 -7.34 19.84 -28.86
C TYR A 517 -6.39 21.04 -28.70
N VAL A 518 -5.41 21.16 -29.59
CA VAL A 518 -4.50 22.31 -29.64
C VAL A 518 -4.60 23.00 -31.00
N SER A 519 -4.81 24.32 -30.99
CA SER A 519 -4.77 25.17 -32.18
C SER A 519 -3.42 25.86 -32.26
N GLU A 520 -2.55 25.39 -33.17
CA GLU A 520 -1.21 25.93 -33.36
C GLU A 520 -0.91 26.06 -34.86
N PRO A 521 -1.18 27.24 -35.45
CA PRO A 521 -0.89 27.51 -36.85
C PRO A 521 0.60 27.30 -37.16
N GLY A 522 0.90 26.49 -38.17
CA GLY A 522 2.27 26.17 -38.58
C GLY A 522 2.75 24.78 -38.13
N ALA A 523 2.07 24.14 -37.18
CA ALA A 523 2.27 22.72 -36.89
C ALA A 523 1.70 21.83 -38.02
N SER A 524 2.03 20.54 -38.00
CA SER A 524 1.49 19.59 -38.96
C SER A 524 -0.06 19.52 -38.90
N PRO A 525 -0.73 19.10 -40.00
CA PRO A 525 -2.17 18.85 -40.00
C PRO A 525 -2.62 17.70 -39.07
N GLU A 526 -1.69 16.84 -38.66
CA GLU A 526 -1.94 15.74 -37.73
C GLU A 526 -2.03 16.22 -36.28
N PHE A 527 -1.37 17.33 -35.95
CA PHE A 527 -1.43 17.95 -34.62
C PHE A 527 -2.45 19.09 -34.54
N ASN A 528 -2.42 20.00 -35.51
CA ASN A 528 -3.16 21.26 -35.45
C ASN A 528 -4.69 21.03 -35.57
N ASN A 529 -5.45 21.53 -34.60
CA ASN A 529 -6.91 21.41 -34.51
C ASN A 529 -7.42 19.96 -34.52
N ARG A 530 -6.63 19.03 -33.97
CA ARG A 530 -7.00 17.62 -33.79
C ARG A 530 -7.23 17.30 -32.31
N ILE A 531 -8.17 16.40 -32.06
CA ILE A 531 -8.42 15.87 -30.71
C ILE A 531 -7.16 15.11 -30.27
N LEU A 532 -6.73 15.35 -29.04
CA LEU A 532 -5.48 14.81 -28.52
C LEU A 532 -5.48 13.28 -28.41
N LEU A 533 -6.65 12.65 -28.23
CA LEU A 533 -6.79 11.19 -28.36
C LEU A 533 -6.36 10.70 -29.74
N LYS A 534 -6.79 11.38 -30.81
CA LYS A 534 -6.40 11.05 -32.20
C LYS A 534 -4.92 11.30 -32.43
N VAL A 535 -4.40 12.43 -31.93
CA VAL A 535 -2.96 12.77 -32.00
C VAL A 535 -2.12 11.65 -31.38
N LEU A 536 -2.53 11.14 -30.21
CA LEU A 536 -1.82 10.11 -29.47
C LEU A 536 -2.19 8.67 -29.89
N ARG A 537 -2.93 8.51 -30.99
CA ARG A 537 -3.40 7.22 -31.54
C ARG A 537 -4.23 6.38 -30.57
N MET A 538 -4.91 7.04 -29.63
CA MET A 538 -5.81 6.43 -28.66
C MET A 538 -7.28 6.39 -29.12
N ASP A 539 -7.56 6.98 -30.29
CA ASP A 539 -8.85 7.07 -30.97
C ASP A 539 -8.60 6.91 -32.47
N THR A 540 -8.68 5.67 -32.91
CA THR A 540 -8.47 5.20 -34.28
C THR A 540 -9.68 4.45 -34.82
N LEU A 541 -10.57 3.99 -33.93
CA LEU A 541 -11.69 3.13 -34.25
C LEU A 541 -13.04 3.80 -33.98
N ASP A 542 -14.10 3.24 -34.57
CA ASP A 542 -15.49 3.54 -34.17
C ASP A 542 -16.01 2.48 -33.18
N THR A 543 -17.22 2.70 -32.67
CA THR A 543 -17.97 1.72 -31.85
C THR A 543 -18.11 0.31 -32.44
N ARG A 544 -17.87 0.09 -33.74
CA ARG A 544 -17.90 -1.22 -34.42
C ARG A 544 -16.50 -1.79 -34.67
N ASN A 545 -15.45 -1.16 -34.12
CA ASN A 545 -14.04 -1.46 -34.34
C ASN A 545 -13.60 -1.33 -35.81
N GLU A 546 -14.29 -0.48 -36.59
CA GLU A 546 -13.83 -0.09 -37.93
C GLU A 546 -12.86 1.10 -37.82
N PRO A 547 -11.89 1.28 -38.75
CA PRO A 547 -10.85 2.32 -38.68
C PRO A 547 -11.39 3.73 -38.98
N ASN A 548 -12.32 4.19 -38.15
CA ASN A 548 -13.05 5.44 -38.27
C ASN A 548 -13.08 6.15 -36.89
N PRO A 549 -12.13 7.05 -36.61
CA PRO A 549 -12.00 7.68 -35.29
C PRO A 549 -13.27 8.47 -34.88
N ASP A 550 -13.93 8.08 -33.80
CA ASP A 550 -15.23 8.63 -33.37
C ASP A 550 -15.13 9.69 -32.26
N GLY A 551 -13.93 10.00 -31.77
CA GLY A 551 -13.73 10.97 -30.69
C GLY A 551 -13.72 10.34 -29.29
N MET A 552 -13.89 9.03 -29.18
CA MET A 552 -13.82 8.29 -27.92
C MET A 552 -12.54 7.46 -27.85
N PHE A 553 -12.17 7.08 -26.63
CA PHE A 553 -11.02 6.21 -26.40
C PHE A 553 -11.29 4.78 -26.88
N ASP A 554 -10.36 4.22 -27.66
CA ASP A 554 -10.39 2.84 -28.11
C ASP A 554 -10.10 1.88 -26.94
N PHE A 555 -11.14 1.26 -26.39
CA PHE A 555 -11.00 0.29 -25.30
C PHE A 555 -10.67 -1.11 -25.83
N ILE A 556 -9.37 -1.41 -25.96
CA ILE A 556 -8.86 -2.69 -26.46
C ILE A 556 -8.11 -3.38 -25.32
N GLU A 557 -8.75 -4.40 -24.74
CA GLU A 557 -8.20 -5.16 -23.62
C GLU A 557 -6.85 -5.80 -24.00
N GLY A 558 -5.84 -5.59 -23.16
CA GLY A 558 -4.49 -6.12 -23.35
C GLY A 558 -3.58 -5.28 -24.25
N THR A 559 -4.13 -4.25 -24.90
CA THR A 559 -3.38 -3.37 -25.81
C THR A 559 -3.40 -1.93 -25.35
N THR A 560 -4.58 -1.29 -25.27
CA THR A 560 -4.72 0.11 -24.84
C THR A 560 -5.16 0.23 -23.38
N ILE A 561 -5.75 -0.84 -22.82
CA ILE A 561 -6.12 -0.92 -21.40
C ILE A 561 -5.96 -2.33 -20.83
N TYR A 562 -5.50 -2.42 -19.59
CA TYR A 562 -5.62 -3.60 -18.75
C TYR A 562 -6.71 -3.34 -17.69
N PRO A 563 -7.95 -3.83 -17.90
CA PRO A 563 -9.08 -3.47 -17.05
C PRO A 563 -8.98 -4.04 -15.64
N ASN A 564 -8.36 -5.22 -15.49
CA ASN A 564 -8.22 -5.91 -14.20
C ASN A 564 -7.48 -5.08 -13.15
N ASN A 565 -6.51 -4.26 -13.55
CA ASN A 565 -5.67 -3.44 -12.68
C ASN A 565 -5.66 -1.94 -13.04
N GLY A 566 -6.60 -1.51 -13.90
CA GLY A 566 -6.80 -0.11 -14.29
C GLY A 566 -5.54 0.54 -14.85
N LYS A 567 -4.88 -0.10 -15.81
CA LYS A 567 -3.71 0.46 -16.49
C LYS A 567 -4.07 0.87 -17.91
N ILE A 568 -3.83 2.13 -18.25
CA ILE A 568 -3.91 2.64 -19.62
C ILE A 568 -2.54 2.55 -20.25
N VAL A 569 -2.48 2.09 -21.50
CA VAL A 569 -1.23 1.90 -22.25
C VAL A 569 -1.36 2.67 -23.55
N PHE A 570 -0.44 3.59 -23.80
CA PHE A 570 -0.39 4.29 -25.07
C PHE A 570 0.23 3.38 -26.16
N PRO A 571 -0.27 3.42 -27.41
CA PRO A 571 0.32 2.71 -28.54
C PRO A 571 1.56 3.41 -29.12
N LEU A 572 2.13 4.33 -28.36
CA LEU A 572 3.37 5.05 -28.65
C LEU A 572 4.36 4.80 -27.50
N VAL A 573 5.65 4.62 -27.80
CA VAL A 573 6.72 4.47 -26.80
C VAL A 573 6.87 5.74 -25.97
N GLU A 574 6.86 6.90 -26.63
CA GLU A 574 7.04 8.20 -25.98
C GLU A 574 5.92 9.18 -26.39
N PRO A 575 4.67 8.92 -25.95
CA PRO A 575 3.49 9.69 -26.38
C PRO A 575 3.61 11.19 -26.13
N PHE A 576 4.39 11.61 -25.13
CA PHE A 576 4.61 13.03 -24.80
C PHE A 576 6.03 13.52 -25.14
N GLY A 577 6.87 12.66 -25.72
CA GLY A 577 8.28 12.88 -26.01
C GLY A 577 8.54 12.89 -27.51
N SER A 578 9.44 12.02 -27.97
CA SER A 578 9.85 11.96 -29.38
C SER A 578 8.70 11.69 -30.35
N ASP A 579 7.69 10.93 -29.96
CA ASP A 579 6.56 10.62 -30.84
C ASP A 579 5.67 11.84 -31.06
N LEU A 580 5.40 12.62 -30.01
CA LEU A 580 4.67 13.89 -30.15
C LEU A 580 5.45 14.89 -31.00
N ARG A 581 6.78 14.97 -30.82
CA ARG A 581 7.65 15.79 -31.68
C ARG A 581 7.46 15.40 -33.14
N ARG A 582 7.53 14.10 -33.46
CA ARG A 582 7.36 13.59 -34.83
C ARG A 582 5.99 13.97 -35.40
N ILE A 583 4.93 13.86 -34.62
CA ILE A 583 3.58 14.25 -35.04
C ILE A 583 3.52 15.76 -35.31
N ILE A 584 4.07 16.61 -34.44
CA ILE A 584 4.05 18.08 -34.60
C ILE A 584 4.82 18.53 -35.85
N VAL A 585 6.00 17.96 -36.10
CA VAL A 585 6.84 18.35 -37.24
C VAL A 585 6.38 17.73 -38.56
N GLY A 586 5.76 16.55 -38.51
CA GLY A 586 5.17 15.87 -39.66
C GLY A 586 6.14 15.70 -40.83
N ASP A 587 5.68 16.06 -42.02
CA ASP A 587 6.41 16.00 -43.30
C ASP A 587 7.59 16.98 -43.43
N MET A 588 7.78 17.88 -42.45
CA MET A 588 8.84 18.89 -42.47
C MET A 588 9.66 18.83 -41.16
N PRO A 589 10.43 17.75 -40.93
CA PRO A 589 11.21 17.57 -39.71
C PRO A 589 12.26 18.67 -39.49
N ASN A 590 12.85 19.21 -40.57
CA ASN A 590 13.94 20.18 -40.47
C ASN A 590 13.46 21.65 -40.50
N ASP A 591 12.14 21.90 -40.46
CA ASP A 591 11.60 23.27 -40.42
C ASP A 591 11.82 23.89 -39.03
N PRO A 592 12.61 24.98 -38.90
CA PRO A 592 12.88 25.62 -37.62
C PRO A 592 11.61 26.15 -36.92
N ALA A 593 10.57 26.53 -37.67
CA ALA A 593 9.31 26.98 -37.09
C ALA A 593 8.55 25.82 -36.42
N ARG A 594 8.47 24.67 -37.09
CA ARG A 594 7.84 23.46 -36.52
C ARG A 594 8.63 22.91 -35.34
N GLN A 595 9.97 22.98 -35.39
CA GLN A 595 10.80 22.59 -34.26
C GLN A 595 10.59 23.48 -33.03
N ARG A 596 10.45 24.79 -33.20
CA ARG A 596 10.09 25.70 -32.10
C ARG A 596 8.72 25.37 -31.50
N ILE A 597 7.76 25.01 -32.34
CA ILE A 597 6.44 24.56 -31.87
C ILE A 597 6.57 23.26 -31.08
N ALA A 598 7.31 22.27 -31.60
CA ALA A 598 7.52 21.00 -30.90
C ALA A 598 8.16 21.21 -29.52
N ASN A 599 9.19 22.07 -29.43
CA ASN A 599 9.86 22.41 -28.17
C ASN A 599 8.92 23.03 -27.13
N LYS A 600 7.80 23.65 -27.54
CA LYS A 600 6.79 24.19 -26.63
C LYS A 600 5.95 23.08 -25.99
N TYR A 601 5.53 22.07 -26.76
CA TYR A 601 4.57 21.05 -26.31
C TYR A 601 5.19 19.75 -25.81
N VAL A 602 6.34 19.36 -26.33
CA VAL A 602 7.01 18.09 -26.01
C VAL A 602 7.61 18.16 -24.61
N PHE A 603 7.53 17.05 -23.87
CA PHE A 603 8.12 16.86 -22.56
C PHE A 603 9.19 15.77 -22.62
N GLU A 604 10.33 16.10 -23.20
CA GLU A 604 11.47 15.19 -23.39
C GLU A 604 12.07 14.73 -22.06
N GLU A 605 12.07 15.60 -21.05
CA GLU A 605 12.65 15.30 -19.74
C GLU A 605 11.88 14.21 -18.99
N LEU A 606 10.66 13.90 -19.42
CA LEU A 606 9.93 12.74 -18.91
C LEU A 606 10.63 11.42 -19.27
N TYR A 607 11.32 11.39 -20.42
CA TYR A 607 11.96 10.21 -20.99
C TYR A 607 13.48 10.24 -20.86
N ASP A 608 14.13 11.40 -20.95
CA ASP A 608 15.60 11.54 -20.84
C ASP A 608 16.12 11.77 -19.41
N SER A 609 15.22 11.94 -18.45
CA SER A 609 15.56 12.28 -17.07
C SER A 609 14.76 11.43 -16.09
N THR A 610 15.25 11.32 -14.85
CA THR A 610 14.52 10.60 -13.80
C THR A 610 13.19 11.28 -13.51
N GLN A 611 12.15 10.52 -13.15
CA GLN A 611 10.83 11.05 -12.80
C GLN A 611 10.89 12.20 -11.78
N THR A 612 11.76 12.10 -10.77
CA THR A 612 11.95 13.16 -9.76
C THR A 612 12.47 14.46 -10.35
N LYS A 613 13.37 14.40 -11.34
CA LYS A 613 13.90 15.58 -12.04
C LYS A 613 12.85 16.16 -12.99
N ALA A 614 12.15 15.31 -13.74
CA ALA A 614 11.05 15.74 -14.59
C ALA A 614 9.98 16.50 -13.78
N ARG A 615 9.65 16.00 -12.57
CA ARG A 615 8.72 16.64 -11.62
C ARG A 615 9.10 18.05 -11.17
N GLN A 616 10.37 18.44 -11.27
CA GLN A 616 10.82 19.78 -10.91
C GLN A 616 10.56 20.80 -12.04
N ILE A 617 10.28 20.34 -13.26
CA ILE A 617 10.01 21.18 -14.43
C ILE A 617 8.51 21.51 -14.46
N ALA A 618 8.10 22.34 -13.48
CA ALA A 618 6.71 22.70 -13.25
C ALA A 618 6.05 23.38 -14.46
N GLU A 619 6.82 24.13 -15.28
CA GLU A 619 6.31 24.76 -16.50
C GLU A 619 5.75 23.71 -17.46
N LYS A 620 6.49 22.63 -17.70
CA LYS A 620 6.03 21.53 -18.55
C LYS A 620 4.90 20.75 -17.90
N ILE A 621 4.95 20.47 -16.60
CA ILE A 621 3.85 19.73 -15.93
C ILE A 621 2.54 20.51 -15.95
N ASN A 622 2.60 21.83 -15.71
CA ASN A 622 1.40 22.66 -15.64
C ASN A 622 0.82 23.02 -17.00
N SER A 623 1.69 23.08 -18.03
CA SER A 623 1.33 23.32 -19.43
C SER A 623 1.19 22.04 -20.25
N SER A 624 1.47 20.85 -19.69
CA SER A 624 1.37 19.57 -20.41
C SER A 624 -0.01 18.95 -20.28
N LEU A 625 -0.19 17.91 -21.08
CA LEU A 625 -1.41 17.15 -21.33
C LEU A 625 -1.94 16.44 -20.07
N VAL A 626 -2.47 17.18 -19.10
CA VAL A 626 -3.05 16.62 -17.87
C VAL A 626 -4.55 16.42 -18.02
N VAL A 627 -5.03 15.32 -17.43
CA VAL A 627 -6.43 14.96 -17.14
C VAL A 627 -7.01 13.87 -18.05
N LEU A 628 -6.69 12.60 -17.73
CA LEU A 628 -7.58 11.46 -18.05
C LEU A 628 -8.80 11.53 -17.13
N THR A 629 -9.90 12.17 -17.55
CA THR A 629 -11.15 12.22 -16.76
C THR A 629 -12.33 11.54 -17.45
N ASN A 630 -13.18 10.94 -16.61
CA ASN A 630 -14.56 10.58 -16.90
C ASN A 630 -15.55 11.74 -16.60
N ARG A 631 -15.11 13.00 -16.69
CA ARG A 631 -16.03 14.12 -16.40
C ARG A 631 -17.04 14.24 -17.53
N PRO A 632 -18.35 14.13 -17.28
CA PRO A 632 -19.34 14.58 -18.24
C PRO A 632 -19.10 16.07 -18.47
N GLN A 633 -18.93 16.47 -19.74
CA GLN A 633 -18.96 17.87 -20.15
C GLN A 633 -20.33 18.45 -19.75
N VAL A 634 -20.46 18.97 -18.53
CA VAL A 634 -21.60 19.80 -18.16
C VAL A 634 -21.35 21.16 -18.82
N LEU A 635 -21.80 21.30 -20.06
CA LEU A 635 -22.04 22.61 -20.68
C LEU A 635 -23.08 23.31 -19.81
N LYS A 636 -22.63 24.11 -18.85
CA LYS A 636 -23.49 25.09 -18.18
C LYS A 636 -23.84 26.15 -19.22
N TYR A 637 -24.94 25.95 -19.93
CA TYR A 637 -25.67 27.09 -20.50
C TYR A 637 -26.27 27.84 -19.31
N SER A 638 -25.63 28.94 -18.95
CA SER A 638 -26.16 29.99 -18.06
C SER A 638 -27.35 30.69 -18.68
#